data_AF-A0A2T3HKU6-F1
#
_entry.id   AF-A0A2T3HKU6-F1
#
_cell.length_a   1.000
_cell.length_b   1.000
_cell.length_c   1.000
_cell.angle_alpha   90.00
_cell.angle_beta   90.00
_cell.angle_gamma   90.00
#
_symmetry.space_group_name_H-M   'P 1'
#
loop_
_entity.id
_entity.type
_entity.pdbx_description
1 polymer ?
#
loop_
_entity_poly.entity_id
_entity_poly.type
_entity_poly.pdbx_seq_one_letter_code
_entity_poly.pdbx_strand_id
1 'polypeptide(L)'
;MIEALFFNRDLSWIGFNARVLSEAGKPAVPLLERIRFLAIFSSNLDEFYRVRMPVLMALHARVDPGDGVPVPVLGEASKRIAVLQKQFGRVLNQEIIPQLARLGIDFYYGSPVPTRVSAALREVFFNEVLGLLQVSRIEPGARLPLVENNRLYQLVVAEDEQGNEVLFLVNIPAEDAGRFFRLADAGREQIFFLEDMVRHHLEDLLKGYRVLDSFNLKITRNAELSIGEEYGEELPAVLEARLQQRELGSATRLLYQPGLALRHLYAMISALGLETAMLVEGGRYHNLKDLADLPLPAQVPAYAPWSALKNVDIGSSGSLFDQISAKDLFLHTPYQDYRPVLRFFNEAATDPGVEEIWVTLYRVATQSKIARSLVTAARNGKQVIVLVELKARFDEANNIKWAKTMKAAGVTILYSRFDQKVHAKIALIKRVDSDGPGYLGLLATGNLNETTARFYTDHVLLTADQQLLAELRQLFLLLKTKDRLAPQPHFGHLLVAGFNLQQRFLDLISAEINEARAGRPALIMLKMNNLEEKVLISKLYEASCAGVEVRLIVRSICCLIPGVPGMSENIKVRRIVGRYLEHGRIFIFGNAARGQIFLGSADWMNRNIYNRIEVCFPLRDPLLQQEMREMMRLYLADDVQAVDLNSKLENEVPLRSNEPLDAQAAIYSFLAANKSTPRHESNP
;
A
#
# COMPACT_ATOMS: atom_id res chain seq x y z
N MET A 1 -30.87 -21.13 11.53
CA MET A 1 -29.61 -20.38 11.36
C MET A 1 -29.85 -19.29 10.34
N ILE A 2 -29.43 -18.05 10.64
CA ILE A 2 -29.45 -16.95 9.68
C ILE A 2 -28.44 -17.28 8.58
N GLU A 3 -28.80 -17.10 7.31
CA GLU A 3 -27.87 -17.27 6.19
C GLU A 3 -26.72 -16.26 6.32
N ALA A 4 -25.47 -16.70 6.10
CA ALA A 4 -24.30 -15.85 6.31
C ALA A 4 -24.32 -14.65 5.34
N LEU A 5 -24.36 -13.45 5.88
CA LEU A 5 -24.33 -12.19 5.13
C LEU A 5 -22.94 -11.56 5.13
N PHE A 6 -22.61 -10.85 4.05
CA PHE A 6 -21.31 -10.23 3.84
C PHE A 6 -21.45 -8.83 3.26
N PHE A 7 -20.59 -7.91 3.70
CA PHE A 7 -20.44 -6.63 3.00
C PHE A 7 -19.78 -6.82 1.64
N ASN A 8 -20.10 -5.91 0.72
CA ASN A 8 -19.39 -5.83 -0.55
C ASN A 8 -17.96 -5.28 -0.34
N ARG A 9 -16.96 -5.99 -0.88
CA ARG A 9 -15.54 -5.64 -0.77
C ARG A 9 -15.20 -4.23 -1.25
N ASP A 10 -15.81 -3.77 -2.34
CA ASP A 10 -15.46 -2.51 -2.98
C ASP A 10 -16.10 -1.34 -2.22
N LEU A 11 -17.32 -1.51 -1.72
CA LEU A 11 -17.92 -0.55 -0.79
C LEU A 11 -17.14 -0.47 0.53
N SER A 12 -16.64 -1.61 1.02
CA SER A 12 -15.81 -1.66 2.23
C SER A 12 -14.48 -0.94 2.04
N TRP A 13 -13.85 -1.08 0.86
CA TRP A 13 -12.67 -0.32 0.46
C TRP A 13 -12.94 1.19 0.40
N ILE A 14 -14.08 1.61 -0.17
CA ILE A 14 -14.48 3.04 -0.20
C ILE A 14 -14.65 3.56 1.24
N GLY A 15 -15.24 2.77 2.14
CA GLY A 15 -15.34 3.10 3.56
C GLY A 15 -13.96 3.24 4.24
N PHE A 16 -12.96 2.46 3.83
CA PHE A 16 -11.58 2.65 4.27
C PHE A 16 -10.99 3.97 3.74
N ASN A 17 -11.15 4.28 2.45
CA ASN A 17 -10.61 5.52 1.92
C ASN A 17 -11.33 6.75 2.51
N ALA A 18 -12.61 6.63 2.87
CA ALA A 18 -13.33 7.63 3.66
C ALA A 18 -12.67 7.88 5.03
N ARG A 19 -12.19 6.81 5.69
CA ARG A 19 -11.43 6.91 6.93
C ARG A 19 -10.07 7.60 6.73
N VAL A 20 -9.41 7.41 5.60
CA VAL A 20 -8.18 8.17 5.25
C VAL A 20 -8.50 9.66 5.10
N LEU A 21 -9.58 9.99 4.40
CA LEU A 21 -9.99 11.39 4.21
C LEU A 21 -10.37 12.07 5.54
N SER A 22 -10.93 11.32 6.50
CA SER A 22 -11.31 11.90 7.78
C SER A 22 -10.09 12.40 8.58
N GLU A 23 -8.90 11.78 8.45
CA GLU A 23 -7.67 12.31 9.05
C GLU A 23 -7.32 13.71 8.53
N ALA A 24 -7.49 13.96 7.23
CA ALA A 24 -7.27 15.29 6.65
C ALA A 24 -8.23 16.35 7.22
N GLY A 25 -9.40 15.93 7.68
CA GLY A 25 -10.41 16.80 8.31
C GLY A 25 -10.27 16.95 9.83
N LYS A 26 -9.33 16.26 10.49
CA LYS A 26 -9.16 16.34 11.95
C LYS A 26 -8.27 17.53 12.33
N PRO A 27 -8.75 18.48 13.17
CA PRO A 27 -7.92 19.60 13.64
C PRO A 27 -6.72 19.19 14.50
N ALA A 28 -6.79 18.04 15.18
CA ALA A 28 -5.70 17.51 16.00
C ALA A 28 -4.52 16.96 15.17
N VAL A 29 -4.72 16.72 13.87
CA VAL A 29 -3.66 16.28 12.94
C VAL A 29 -2.91 17.52 12.44
N PRO A 30 -1.57 17.57 12.51
CA PRO A 30 -0.80 18.71 12.03
C PRO A 30 -1.04 19.02 10.54
N LEU A 31 -0.95 20.30 10.18
CA LEU A 31 -1.34 20.78 8.85
C LEU A 31 -0.63 20.05 7.70
N LEU A 32 0.67 19.81 7.81
CA LEU A 32 1.44 19.07 6.79
C LEU A 32 0.90 17.65 6.60
N GLU A 33 0.52 17.00 7.70
CA GLU A 33 0.04 15.62 7.68
C GLU A 33 -1.37 15.55 7.10
N ARG A 34 -2.22 16.55 7.36
CA ARG A 34 -3.53 16.68 6.71
C ARG A 34 -3.41 16.80 5.19
N ILE A 35 -2.43 17.55 4.70
CA ILE A 35 -2.12 17.66 3.26
C ILE A 35 -1.67 16.31 2.70
N ARG A 36 -0.79 15.59 3.42
CA ARG A 36 -0.38 14.23 3.05
C ARG A 36 -1.56 13.25 3.03
N PHE A 37 -2.51 13.35 3.95
CA PHE A 37 -3.71 12.51 3.93
C PHE A 37 -4.62 12.80 2.72
N LEU A 38 -4.73 14.06 2.28
CA LEU A 38 -5.39 14.39 1.01
C LEU A 38 -4.67 13.73 -0.18
N ALA A 39 -3.34 13.80 -0.20
CA ALA A 39 -2.53 13.15 -1.22
C ALA A 39 -2.73 11.62 -1.25
N ILE A 40 -2.69 10.97 -0.08
CA ILE A 40 -2.91 9.52 0.07
C ILE A 40 -4.33 9.14 -0.39
N PHE A 41 -5.34 9.90 0.03
CA PHE A 41 -6.73 9.68 -0.41
C PHE A 41 -6.84 9.73 -1.94
N SER A 42 -6.25 10.76 -2.57
CA SER A 42 -6.26 10.92 -4.02
C SER A 42 -5.52 9.79 -4.73
N SER A 43 -4.37 9.36 -4.21
CA SER A 43 -3.60 8.23 -4.76
C SER A 43 -4.39 6.93 -4.70
N ASN A 44 -5.00 6.63 -3.54
CA ASN A 44 -5.83 5.44 -3.35
C ASN A 44 -7.02 5.43 -4.32
N LEU A 45 -7.71 6.57 -4.47
CA LEU A 45 -8.87 6.68 -5.36
C LEU A 45 -8.47 6.50 -6.82
N ASP A 46 -7.33 7.04 -7.23
CA ASP A 46 -6.78 6.85 -8.58
C ASP A 46 -6.53 5.36 -8.88
N GLU A 47 -5.96 4.62 -7.91
CA GLU A 47 -5.79 3.16 -8.03
C GLU A 47 -7.13 2.42 -8.12
N PHE A 48 -8.14 2.82 -7.33
CA PHE A 48 -9.47 2.22 -7.38
C PHE A 48 -10.14 2.40 -8.74
N TYR A 49 -10.07 3.60 -9.33
CA TYR A 49 -10.58 3.84 -10.68
C TYR A 49 -9.82 3.06 -11.76
N ARG A 50 -8.51 2.86 -11.58
CA ARG A 50 -7.70 2.10 -12.54
C ARG A 50 -7.96 0.59 -12.47
N VAL A 51 -8.25 0.05 -11.29
CA VAL A 51 -8.27 -1.41 -11.07
C VAL A 51 -9.67 -1.96 -10.79
N ARG A 52 -10.49 -1.25 -10.00
CA ARG A 52 -11.76 -1.79 -9.48
C ARG A 52 -12.97 -1.30 -10.26
N MET A 53 -12.99 -0.03 -10.66
CA MET A 53 -14.11 0.50 -11.45
C MET A 53 -14.35 -0.26 -12.77
N PRO A 54 -13.32 -0.62 -13.58
CA PRO A 54 -13.53 -1.40 -14.78
C PRO A 54 -14.16 -2.78 -14.50
N VAL A 55 -13.77 -3.42 -13.39
CA VAL A 55 -14.36 -4.70 -12.96
C VAL A 55 -15.84 -4.52 -12.57
N LEU A 56 -16.17 -3.46 -11.83
CA LEU A 56 -17.56 -3.17 -11.46
C LEU A 56 -18.44 -2.87 -12.68
N MET A 57 -17.91 -2.12 -13.65
CA MET A 57 -18.62 -1.84 -14.91
C MET A 57 -18.86 -3.10 -15.74
N ALA A 58 -17.84 -3.96 -15.87
CA ALA A 58 -17.97 -5.22 -16.59
C ALA A 58 -18.97 -6.19 -15.93
N LEU A 59 -19.01 -6.23 -14.58
CA LEU A 59 -20.01 -6.99 -13.84
C LEU A 59 -21.42 -6.43 -14.04
N HIS A 60 -21.58 -5.10 -14.00
CA HIS A 60 -22.88 -4.45 -14.22
C HIS A 60 -23.44 -4.72 -15.64
N ALA A 61 -22.58 -4.70 -16.66
CA ALA A 61 -22.97 -4.98 -18.05
C ALA A 61 -23.41 -6.44 -18.31
N ARG A 62 -23.14 -7.36 -17.37
CA ARG A 62 -23.50 -8.79 -17.47
C ARG A 62 -24.79 -9.16 -16.74
N VAL A 63 -25.46 -8.20 -16.08
CA VAL A 63 -26.70 -8.46 -15.34
C VAL A 63 -27.88 -8.34 -16.30
N ASP A 64 -28.59 -9.45 -16.53
CA ASP A 64 -29.87 -9.46 -17.23
C ASP A 64 -30.98 -8.92 -16.31
N PRO A 65 -31.96 -8.11 -16.78
CA PRO A 65 -32.96 -7.47 -15.94
C PRO A 65 -33.92 -8.42 -15.18
N GLY A 66 -33.88 -9.73 -15.47
CA GLY A 66 -34.83 -10.73 -14.98
C GLY A 66 -34.45 -11.48 -13.70
N ASP A 67 -33.18 -11.44 -13.27
CA ASP A 67 -32.70 -12.23 -12.13
C ASP A 67 -32.55 -11.36 -10.87
N GLY A 68 -33.48 -11.54 -9.92
CA GLY A 68 -33.45 -11.09 -8.51
C GLY A 68 -32.35 -10.10 -8.12
N VAL A 69 -32.68 -8.81 -8.17
CA VAL A 69 -31.81 -7.63 -8.05
C VAL A 69 -30.73 -7.72 -6.94
N PRO A 70 -29.43 -7.76 -7.29
CA PRO A 70 -28.40 -7.15 -6.48
C PRO A 70 -28.43 -5.63 -6.71
N VAL A 71 -28.49 -4.83 -5.64
CA VAL A 71 -28.30 -3.37 -5.70
C VAL A 71 -27.12 -3.07 -6.63
N PRO A 72 -27.22 -2.14 -7.60
CA PRO A 72 -26.11 -1.85 -8.52
C PRO A 72 -24.95 -1.25 -7.71
N VAL A 73 -24.00 -2.10 -7.30
CA VAL A 73 -22.81 -1.76 -6.51
C VAL A 73 -22.06 -0.59 -7.15
N LEU A 74 -22.04 -0.53 -8.48
CA LEU A 74 -21.46 0.56 -9.25
C LEU A 74 -22.13 1.92 -8.95
N GLY A 75 -23.45 1.97 -8.86
CA GLY A 75 -24.21 3.18 -8.56
C GLY A 75 -23.95 3.67 -7.14
N GLU A 76 -23.98 2.76 -6.17
CA GLU A 76 -23.67 3.07 -4.76
C GLU A 76 -22.21 3.50 -4.57
N ALA A 77 -21.27 2.81 -5.23
CA ALA A 77 -19.86 3.19 -5.22
C ALA A 77 -19.66 4.61 -5.77
N SER A 78 -20.26 4.91 -6.92
CA SER A 78 -20.18 6.23 -7.55
C SER A 78 -20.78 7.32 -6.65
N LYS A 79 -21.93 7.06 -6.02
CA LYS A 79 -22.58 7.99 -5.08
C LYS A 79 -21.69 8.28 -3.87
N ARG A 80 -21.11 7.24 -3.24
CA ARG A 80 -20.19 7.41 -2.10
C ARG A 80 -18.93 8.17 -2.49
N ILE A 81 -18.34 7.85 -3.64
CA ILE A 81 -17.14 8.55 -4.13
C ILE A 81 -17.43 10.04 -4.36
N ALA A 82 -18.58 10.38 -4.95
CA ALA A 82 -18.97 11.77 -5.16
C ALA A 82 -19.11 12.56 -3.85
N VAL A 83 -19.67 11.94 -2.79
CA VAL A 83 -19.73 12.54 -1.45
C VAL A 83 -18.33 12.79 -0.89
N LEU A 84 -17.43 11.81 -1.01
CA LEU A 84 -16.04 11.95 -0.53
C LEU A 84 -15.26 13.01 -1.31
N GLN A 85 -15.46 13.14 -2.61
CA GLN A 85 -14.83 14.19 -3.41
C GLN A 85 -15.31 15.59 -3.01
N LYS A 86 -16.61 15.76 -2.70
CA LYS A 86 -17.13 17.02 -2.13
C LYS A 86 -16.49 17.32 -0.78
N GLN A 87 -16.35 16.32 0.09
CA GLN A 87 -15.68 16.47 1.37
C GLN A 87 -14.19 16.82 1.21
N PHE A 88 -13.49 16.20 0.26
CA PHE A 88 -12.12 16.54 -0.09
C PHE A 88 -12.00 18.02 -0.46
N GLY A 89 -12.86 18.50 -1.38
CA GLY A 89 -12.88 19.89 -1.80
C GLY A 89 -13.18 20.85 -0.64
N ARG A 90 -14.09 20.48 0.27
CA ARG A 90 -14.39 21.24 1.48
C ARG A 90 -13.16 21.38 2.37
N VAL A 91 -12.50 20.27 2.71
CA VAL A 91 -11.31 20.26 3.58
C VAL A 91 -10.18 21.09 2.96
N LEU A 92 -9.90 20.89 1.67
CA LEU A 92 -8.84 21.63 0.99
C LEU A 92 -9.10 23.14 0.95
N ASN A 93 -10.28 23.56 0.46
CA ASN A 93 -10.59 24.97 0.22
C ASN A 93 -10.96 25.75 1.47
N GLN A 94 -11.69 25.13 2.41
CA GLN A 94 -12.24 25.84 3.57
C GLN A 94 -11.40 25.69 4.84
N GLU A 95 -10.47 24.72 4.87
CA GLU A 95 -9.66 24.46 6.06
C GLU A 95 -8.16 24.57 5.78
N ILE A 96 -7.62 23.83 4.81
CA ILE A 96 -6.17 23.74 4.57
C ILE A 96 -5.61 25.05 3.97
N ILE A 97 -6.18 25.52 2.85
CA ILE A 97 -5.72 26.73 2.17
C ILE A 97 -5.76 27.96 3.11
N PRO A 98 -6.87 28.21 3.85
CA PRO A 98 -6.90 29.32 4.82
C PRO A 98 -5.86 29.20 5.94
N GLN A 99 -5.56 27.98 6.40
CA GLN A 99 -4.51 27.78 7.42
C GLN A 99 -3.11 28.05 6.87
N LEU A 100 -2.82 27.66 5.62
CA LEU A 100 -1.57 28.02 4.94
C LEU A 100 -1.44 29.54 4.79
N ALA A 101 -2.51 30.23 4.41
CA ALA A 101 -2.52 31.68 4.24
C ALA A 101 -2.21 32.44 5.55
N ARG A 102 -2.64 31.92 6.71
CA ARG A 102 -2.30 32.46 8.04
C ARG A 102 -0.82 32.29 8.39
N LEU A 103 -0.16 31.28 7.82
CA LEU A 103 1.28 31.05 7.95
C LEU A 103 2.11 31.83 6.90
N GLY A 104 1.48 32.74 6.15
CA GLY A 104 2.13 33.51 5.09
C GLY A 104 2.37 32.72 3.81
N ILE A 105 1.66 31.60 3.60
CA ILE A 105 1.76 30.75 2.41
C ILE A 105 0.46 30.87 1.61
N ASP A 106 0.51 31.58 0.50
CA ASP A 106 -0.59 31.74 -0.45
C ASP A 106 -0.51 30.62 -1.48
N PHE A 107 -1.29 29.56 -1.26
CA PHE A 107 -1.45 28.48 -2.22
C PHE A 107 -2.58 28.81 -3.19
N TYR A 108 -2.25 29.09 -4.45
CA TYR A 108 -3.22 29.43 -5.48
C TYR A 108 -3.91 28.18 -5.99
N TYR A 109 -5.18 28.05 -5.59
CA TYR A 109 -6.05 26.96 -6.00
C TYR A 109 -7.31 27.53 -6.63
N GLY A 110 -7.38 27.45 -7.95
CA GLY A 110 -8.49 27.95 -8.77
C GLY A 110 -8.54 29.47 -8.92
N SER A 111 -7.60 30.18 -8.31
CA SER A 111 -7.55 31.64 -8.31
C SER A 111 -6.65 32.17 -9.44
N PRO A 112 -6.95 33.35 -10.01
CA PRO A 112 -6.08 33.97 -11.00
C PRO A 112 -4.68 34.24 -10.46
N VAL A 113 -3.69 34.19 -11.35
CA VAL A 113 -2.31 34.60 -11.03
C VAL A 113 -2.30 36.10 -10.73
N PRO A 114 -1.76 36.53 -9.57
CA PRO A 114 -1.65 37.95 -9.26
C PRO A 114 -0.68 38.67 -10.20
N THR A 115 -1.03 39.89 -10.60
CA THR A 115 -0.18 40.74 -11.46
C THR A 115 1.22 40.93 -10.89
N ARG A 116 1.36 41.05 -9.57
CA ARG A 116 2.65 41.27 -8.88
C ARG A 116 3.69 40.16 -9.10
N VAL A 117 3.24 38.91 -9.26
CA VAL A 117 4.15 37.76 -9.51
C VAL A 117 4.23 37.39 -10.99
N SER A 118 3.45 38.03 -11.85
CA SER A 118 3.33 37.66 -13.27
C SER A 118 4.67 37.76 -14.01
N ALA A 119 5.52 38.73 -13.67
CA ALA A 119 6.84 38.87 -14.30
C ALA A 119 7.79 37.72 -13.92
N ALA A 120 7.81 37.34 -12.64
CA ALA A 120 8.62 36.22 -12.15
C ALA A 120 8.13 34.87 -12.71
N LEU A 121 6.81 34.65 -12.75
CA LEU A 121 6.24 33.45 -13.38
C LEU A 121 6.55 33.40 -14.88
N ARG A 122 6.54 34.55 -15.58
CA ARG A 122 6.92 34.64 -16.99
C ARG A 122 8.36 34.17 -17.20
N GLU A 123 9.30 34.61 -16.37
CA GLU A 123 10.70 34.20 -16.47
C GLU A 123 10.85 32.68 -16.35
N VAL A 124 10.23 32.08 -15.34
CA VAL A 124 10.23 30.61 -15.15
C VAL A 124 9.58 29.92 -16.35
N PHE A 125 8.44 30.41 -16.83
CA PHE A 125 7.74 29.83 -17.97
C PHE A 125 8.62 29.78 -19.22
N PHE A 126 9.22 30.91 -19.61
CA PHE A 126 10.02 30.97 -20.84
C PHE A 126 11.36 30.23 -20.75
N ASN A 127 11.98 30.19 -19.58
CA ASN A 127 13.31 29.60 -19.41
C ASN A 127 13.29 28.11 -19.05
N GLU A 128 12.27 27.64 -18.33
CA GLU A 128 12.23 26.27 -17.78
C GLU A 128 11.10 25.43 -18.37
N VAL A 129 9.93 26.02 -18.67
CA VAL A 129 8.72 25.26 -19.03
C VAL A 129 8.48 25.20 -20.55
N LEU A 130 8.66 26.32 -21.26
CA LEU A 130 8.23 26.47 -22.65
C LEU A 130 8.81 25.39 -23.58
N GLY A 131 10.08 25.04 -23.40
CA GLY A 131 10.76 24.02 -24.22
C GLY A 131 10.25 22.60 -24.01
N LEU A 132 9.45 22.35 -22.97
CA LEU A 132 8.86 21.05 -22.64
C LEU A 132 7.40 20.92 -23.10
N LEU A 133 6.80 22.02 -23.58
CA LEU A 133 5.42 22.04 -24.05
C LEU A 133 5.30 21.52 -25.48
N GLN A 134 4.27 20.71 -25.68
CA GLN A 134 3.82 20.13 -26.94
C GLN A 134 2.39 20.61 -27.15
N VAL A 135 2.17 21.26 -28.29
CA VAL A 135 0.87 21.80 -28.68
C VAL A 135 0.36 21.03 -29.89
N SER A 136 -0.81 20.42 -29.75
CA SER A 136 -1.46 19.66 -30.83
C SER A 136 -2.81 20.28 -31.18
N ARG A 137 -2.95 20.83 -32.39
CA ARG A 137 -4.25 21.30 -32.89
C ARG A 137 -5.16 20.10 -33.16
N ILE A 138 -6.39 20.14 -32.68
CA ILE A 138 -7.41 19.12 -32.94
C ILE A 138 -8.18 19.52 -34.19
N GLU A 139 -7.91 18.83 -35.29
CA GLU A 139 -8.65 19.00 -36.55
C GLU A 139 -9.85 18.06 -36.61
N PRO A 140 -11.01 18.49 -37.14
CA PRO A 140 -12.17 17.63 -37.35
C PRO A 140 -11.82 16.39 -38.18
N GLY A 141 -12.10 15.20 -37.64
CA GLY A 141 -11.85 13.92 -38.31
C GLY A 141 -10.40 13.42 -38.27
N ALA A 142 -9.45 14.21 -37.76
CA ALA A 142 -8.07 13.79 -37.58
C ALA A 142 -7.87 13.08 -36.24
N ARG A 143 -7.01 12.05 -36.23
CA ARG A 143 -6.50 11.43 -34.99
C ARG A 143 -5.21 12.14 -34.58
N LEU A 144 -5.10 12.50 -33.31
CA LEU A 144 -3.85 12.98 -32.75
C LEU A 144 -2.86 11.83 -32.53
N PRO A 145 -1.54 12.13 -32.46
CA PRO A 145 -0.55 11.18 -31.95
C PRO A 145 -0.96 10.68 -30.56
N LEU A 146 -0.50 9.48 -30.22
CA LEU A 146 -0.86 8.87 -28.94
C LEU A 146 -0.34 9.74 -27.78
N VAL A 147 -1.28 10.14 -26.92
CA VAL A 147 -0.99 10.79 -25.63
C VAL A 147 -0.57 9.78 -24.57
N GLU A 148 0.45 10.16 -23.82
CA GLU A 148 1.05 9.38 -22.74
C GLU A 148 0.04 9.02 -21.65
N ASN A 149 0.26 7.85 -21.04
CA ASN A 149 -0.61 7.35 -19.99
C ASN A 149 -0.40 8.11 -18.67
N ASN A 150 -1.49 8.40 -17.95
CA ASN A 150 -1.45 8.96 -16.60
C ASN A 150 -0.79 10.35 -16.49
N ARG A 151 -0.64 11.05 -17.63
CA ARG A 151 -0.20 12.45 -17.72
C ARG A 151 -1.36 13.44 -17.63
N LEU A 152 -1.01 14.69 -17.32
CA LEU A 152 -1.92 15.83 -17.30
C LEU A 152 -1.87 16.56 -18.65
N TYR A 153 -3.03 17.02 -19.10
CA TYR A 153 -3.19 17.81 -20.32
C TYR A 153 -4.13 18.99 -20.08
N GLN A 154 -4.05 19.99 -20.95
CA GLN A 154 -5.04 21.05 -21.09
C GLN A 154 -5.65 21.04 -22.48
N LEU A 155 -6.98 20.96 -22.54
CA LEU A 155 -7.72 21.30 -23.75
C LEU A 155 -7.97 22.81 -23.74
N VAL A 156 -7.48 23.49 -24.76
CA VAL A 156 -7.62 24.93 -24.94
C VAL A 156 -8.63 25.18 -26.06
N VAL A 157 -9.65 25.97 -25.75
CA VAL A 157 -10.61 26.49 -26.73
C VAL A 157 -10.15 27.89 -27.10
N ALA A 158 -9.88 28.12 -28.38
CA ALA A 158 -9.41 29.39 -28.89
C ALA A 158 -10.18 29.80 -30.15
N GLU A 159 -10.00 31.03 -30.58
CA GLU A 159 -10.48 31.53 -31.87
C GLU A 159 -9.30 31.94 -32.75
N ASP A 160 -9.39 31.62 -34.04
CA ASP A 160 -8.48 32.15 -35.04
C ASP A 160 -8.83 33.61 -35.43
N GLU A 161 -8.02 34.23 -36.29
CA GLU A 161 -8.23 35.60 -36.77
C GLU A 161 -9.56 35.79 -37.53
N GLN A 162 -10.18 34.70 -38.02
CA GLN A 162 -11.44 34.71 -38.75
C GLN A 162 -12.64 34.52 -37.80
N GLY A 163 -12.39 34.33 -36.50
CA GLY A 163 -13.41 34.06 -35.48
C GLY A 163 -13.90 32.62 -35.45
N ASN A 164 -13.21 31.68 -36.11
CA ASN A 164 -13.56 30.27 -36.03
C ASN A 164 -12.99 29.67 -34.74
N GLU A 165 -13.81 28.86 -34.06
CA GLU A 165 -13.38 28.10 -32.89
C GLU A 165 -12.38 27.00 -33.27
N VAL A 166 -11.23 26.97 -32.60
CA VAL A 166 -10.15 26.00 -32.78
C VAL A 166 -9.81 25.39 -31.43
N LEU A 167 -9.52 24.09 -31.44
CA LEU A 167 -9.16 23.32 -30.25
C LEU A 167 -7.68 22.95 -30.27
N PHE A 168 -7.01 23.11 -29.13
CA PHE A 168 -5.63 22.66 -28.93
C PHE A 168 -5.54 21.75 -27.71
N LEU A 169 -4.69 20.73 -27.80
CA LEU A 169 -4.27 19.92 -26.66
C LEU A 169 -2.82 20.28 -26.30
N VAL A 170 -2.61 20.65 -25.04
CA VAL A 170 -1.30 21.02 -24.49
C VAL A 170 -0.93 20.03 -23.38
N ASN A 171 0.27 19.46 -23.41
CA ASN A 171 0.76 18.61 -22.32
C ASN A 171 1.15 19.46 -21.10
N ILE A 172 1.05 18.86 -19.90
CA ILE A 172 1.54 19.47 -18.66
C ILE A 172 2.73 18.62 -18.15
N PRO A 173 3.99 19.07 -18.36
CA PRO A 173 5.21 18.28 -18.13
C PRO A 173 5.64 18.25 -16.64
N ALA A 174 4.74 17.82 -15.76
CA ALA A 174 4.93 17.89 -14.31
C ALA A 174 6.09 17.02 -13.78
N GLU A 175 6.49 15.94 -14.48
CA GLU A 175 7.62 15.11 -14.06
C GLU A 175 8.98 15.72 -14.42
N ASP A 176 9.03 16.49 -15.51
CA ASP A 176 10.26 17.09 -16.02
C ASP A 176 10.50 18.48 -15.42
N ALA A 177 9.44 19.30 -15.31
CA ALA A 177 9.51 20.67 -14.80
C ALA A 177 9.21 20.79 -13.29
N GLY A 178 8.70 19.72 -12.66
CA GLY A 178 8.07 19.79 -11.35
C GLY A 178 6.66 20.36 -11.41
N ARG A 179 5.80 19.94 -10.47
CA ARG A 179 4.37 20.31 -10.50
C ARG A 179 4.04 21.63 -9.82
N PHE A 180 4.83 22.05 -8.83
CA PHE A 180 4.57 23.22 -8.02
C PHE A 180 5.70 24.22 -8.13
N PHE A 181 5.34 25.49 -8.33
CA PHE A 181 6.29 26.59 -8.40
C PHE A 181 6.11 27.48 -7.19
N ARG A 182 7.21 27.74 -6.48
CA ARG A 182 7.25 28.56 -5.28
C ARG A 182 8.00 29.85 -5.58
N LEU A 183 7.37 30.98 -5.28
CA LEU A 183 7.94 32.32 -5.40
C LEU A 183 7.78 33.06 -4.08
N ALA A 184 8.82 33.76 -3.64
CA ALA A 184 8.72 34.67 -2.50
C ALA A 184 8.32 36.06 -2.99
N ASP A 185 7.28 36.65 -2.41
CA ASP A 185 6.84 38.00 -2.73
C ASP A 185 6.29 38.72 -1.49
N ALA A 186 6.76 39.93 -1.23
CA ALA A 186 6.39 40.76 -0.08
C ALA A 186 6.41 40.02 1.27
N GLY A 187 7.43 39.16 1.48
CA GLY A 187 7.56 38.37 2.71
C GLY A 187 6.56 37.21 2.86
N ARG A 188 5.80 36.90 1.80
CA ARG A 188 4.88 35.76 1.72
C ARG A 188 5.36 34.77 0.67
N GLU A 189 5.09 33.49 0.90
CA GLU A 189 5.36 32.42 -0.06
C GLU A 189 4.14 32.26 -0.96
N GLN A 190 4.35 32.25 -2.27
CA GLN A 190 3.31 32.07 -3.29
C GLN A 190 3.55 30.73 -3.97
N ILE A 191 2.56 29.84 -3.96
CA ILE A 191 2.69 28.51 -4.57
C ILE A 191 1.63 28.35 -5.67
N PHE A 192 2.08 27.98 -6.87
CA PHE A 192 1.25 27.79 -8.06
C PHE A 192 1.39 26.37 -8.60
N PHE A 193 0.33 25.86 -9.21
CA PHE A 193 0.42 24.68 -10.06
C PHE A 193 1.04 25.01 -11.42
N LEU A 194 1.78 24.06 -11.99
CA LEU A 194 2.28 24.13 -13.37
C LEU A 194 1.15 24.39 -14.36
N GLU A 195 0.01 23.72 -14.22
CA GLU A 195 -1.15 23.92 -15.09
C GLU A 195 -1.71 25.35 -15.06
N ASP A 196 -1.63 26.06 -13.93
CA ASP A 196 -2.06 27.46 -13.88
C ASP A 196 -1.02 28.40 -14.49
N MET A 197 0.28 28.11 -14.34
CA MET A 197 1.34 28.84 -15.04
C MET A 197 1.20 28.70 -16.55
N VAL A 198 0.99 27.48 -17.06
CA VAL A 198 0.75 27.24 -18.49
C VAL A 198 -0.51 27.98 -18.94
N ARG A 199 -1.61 27.89 -18.17
CA ARG A 199 -2.86 28.61 -18.44
C ARG A 199 -2.67 30.11 -18.57
N HIS A 200 -1.89 30.71 -17.67
CA HIS A 200 -1.59 32.16 -17.66
C HIS A 200 -0.81 32.62 -18.90
N HIS A 201 -0.08 31.71 -19.54
CA HIS A 201 0.76 31.99 -20.71
C HIS A 201 0.25 31.34 -22.01
N LEU A 202 -1.02 30.91 -22.08
CA LEU A 202 -1.56 30.29 -23.29
C LEU A 202 -1.56 31.24 -24.50
N GLU A 203 -1.80 32.54 -24.32
CA GLU A 203 -1.73 33.52 -25.42
C GLU A 203 -0.29 33.79 -25.89
N ASP A 204 0.69 33.67 -25.00
CA ASP A 204 2.11 33.71 -25.38
C ASP A 204 2.50 32.48 -26.22
N LEU A 205 1.91 31.32 -25.88
CA LEU A 205 2.15 30.03 -26.53
C LEU A 205 1.43 29.91 -27.89
N LEU A 206 0.18 30.36 -27.97
CA LEU A 206 -0.71 30.23 -29.14
C LEU A 206 -0.81 31.55 -29.91
N LYS A 207 0.33 32.02 -30.44
CA LYS A 207 0.37 33.28 -31.21
C LYS A 207 -0.60 33.24 -32.40
N GLY A 208 -1.38 34.32 -32.55
CA GLY A 208 -2.41 34.44 -33.59
C GLY A 208 -3.77 33.85 -33.22
N TYR A 209 -3.93 33.35 -31.99
CA TYR A 209 -5.21 32.85 -31.49
C TYR A 209 -5.63 33.60 -30.23
N ARG A 210 -6.93 33.88 -30.11
CA ARG A 210 -7.53 34.41 -28.88
C ARG A 210 -7.99 33.25 -28.02
N VAL A 211 -7.44 33.11 -26.81
CA VAL A 211 -7.83 32.02 -25.91
C VAL A 211 -9.18 32.33 -25.28
N LEU A 212 -10.16 31.44 -25.45
CA LEU A 212 -11.49 31.58 -24.84
C LEU A 212 -11.56 30.89 -23.48
N ASP A 213 -11.06 29.66 -23.39
CA ASP A 213 -11.04 28.88 -22.15
C ASP A 213 -10.01 27.75 -22.21
N SER A 214 -9.71 27.14 -21.06
CA SER A 214 -8.93 25.92 -20.98
C SER A 214 -9.38 24.98 -19.86
N PHE A 215 -9.25 23.68 -20.10
CA PHE A 215 -9.79 22.63 -19.24
C PHE A 215 -8.72 21.58 -18.96
N ASN A 216 -8.47 21.29 -17.68
CA ASN A 216 -7.53 20.26 -17.29
C ASN A 216 -8.12 18.86 -17.52
N LEU A 217 -7.27 17.95 -17.99
CA LEU A 217 -7.62 16.59 -18.37
C LEU A 217 -6.58 15.61 -17.84
N LYS A 218 -7.00 14.37 -17.58
CA LYS A 218 -6.12 13.24 -17.29
C LYS A 218 -6.64 12.00 -17.98
N ILE A 219 -5.76 11.33 -18.72
CA ILE A 219 -6.10 10.07 -19.40
C ILE A 219 -5.45 8.93 -18.63
N THR A 220 -6.20 7.86 -18.39
CA THR A 220 -5.71 6.64 -17.75
C THR A 220 -5.96 5.48 -18.67
N ARG A 221 -4.92 4.68 -18.89
CA ARG A 221 -4.93 3.49 -19.74
C ARG A 221 -4.73 2.24 -18.89
N ASN A 222 -5.23 1.13 -19.40
CA ASN A 222 -5.20 -0.14 -18.68
C ASN A 222 -3.76 -0.58 -18.40
N ALA A 223 -3.53 -1.07 -17.18
CA ALA A 223 -2.21 -1.42 -16.67
C ALA A 223 -1.92 -2.93 -16.69
N GLU A 224 -2.86 -3.74 -17.19
CA GLU A 224 -2.82 -5.19 -17.00
C GLU A 224 -1.98 -5.86 -18.10
N LEU A 225 -0.80 -6.36 -17.70
CA LEU A 225 0.03 -7.23 -18.50
C LEU A 225 -0.48 -8.68 -18.36
N SER A 226 -1.36 -9.14 -19.24
CA SER A 226 -1.74 -10.57 -19.31
C SER A 226 -0.63 -11.35 -20.02
N ILE A 227 0.35 -11.84 -19.26
CA ILE A 227 1.48 -12.61 -19.79
C ILE A 227 1.26 -14.09 -19.46
N GLY A 228 1.23 -14.93 -20.51
CA GLY A 228 1.21 -16.39 -20.40
C GLY A 228 2.48 -16.93 -19.74
N GLU A 229 2.40 -18.14 -19.20
CA GLU A 229 3.42 -18.73 -18.32
C GLU A 229 4.66 -19.28 -19.05
N GLU A 230 4.72 -19.16 -20.38
CA GLU A 230 5.68 -19.91 -21.22
C GLU A 230 7.11 -19.34 -21.27
N TYR A 231 7.38 -18.18 -20.66
CA TYR A 231 8.63 -17.44 -20.94
C TYR A 231 9.82 -17.76 -20.04
N GLY A 232 9.69 -18.65 -19.04
CA GLY A 232 10.82 -19.20 -18.27
C GLY A 232 11.92 -18.19 -17.89
N GLU A 233 13.12 -18.35 -18.48
CA GLU A 233 14.28 -17.47 -18.25
C GLU A 233 14.27 -16.15 -19.05
N GLU A 234 13.47 -16.08 -20.12
CA GLU A 234 13.29 -14.88 -20.97
C GLU A 234 12.25 -13.90 -20.40
N LEU A 235 11.57 -14.29 -19.31
CA LEU A 235 10.53 -13.50 -18.66
C LEU A 235 10.92 -12.02 -18.41
N PRO A 236 12.14 -11.67 -17.95
CA PRO A 236 12.54 -10.28 -17.80
C PRO A 236 12.51 -9.48 -19.12
N ALA A 237 13.00 -10.06 -20.22
CA ALA A 237 13.06 -9.40 -21.51
C ALA A 237 11.66 -9.21 -22.12
N VAL A 238 10.80 -10.22 -21.99
CA VAL A 238 9.39 -10.15 -22.44
C VAL A 238 8.61 -9.11 -21.63
N LEU A 239 8.82 -9.05 -20.32
CA LEU A 239 8.20 -8.04 -19.46
C LEU A 239 8.65 -6.64 -19.84
N GLU A 240 9.94 -6.42 -20.11
CA GLU A 240 10.49 -5.14 -20.50
C GLU A 240 9.91 -4.65 -21.84
N ALA A 241 9.84 -5.52 -22.85
CA ALA A 241 9.22 -5.19 -24.14
C ALA A 241 7.73 -4.85 -23.98
N ARG A 242 6.99 -5.58 -23.14
CA ARG A 242 5.56 -5.28 -22.90
C ARG A 242 5.34 -4.07 -21.99
N LEU A 243 6.27 -3.74 -21.11
CA LEU A 243 6.22 -2.50 -20.33
C LEU A 243 6.27 -1.28 -21.26
N GLN A 244 7.03 -1.33 -22.36
CA GLN A 244 6.99 -0.29 -23.39
C GLN A 244 5.65 -0.27 -24.14
N GLN A 245 5.06 -1.43 -24.44
CA GLN A 245 3.71 -1.51 -25.04
C GLN A 245 2.59 -1.06 -24.10
N ARG A 246 2.80 -1.04 -22.78
CA ARG A 246 1.81 -0.63 -21.77
C ARG A 246 1.42 0.85 -21.91
N GLU A 247 2.34 1.70 -22.35
CA GLU A 247 2.05 3.09 -22.70
C GLU A 247 1.05 3.19 -23.87
N LEU A 248 0.95 2.14 -24.70
CA LEU A 248 0.06 2.04 -25.85
C LEU A 248 -1.29 1.35 -25.53
N GLY A 249 -1.59 1.07 -24.26
CA GLY A 249 -2.80 0.33 -23.85
C GLY A 249 -4.12 1.08 -24.14
N SER A 250 -5.25 0.35 -24.14
CA SER A 250 -6.57 0.97 -24.29
C SER A 250 -6.86 1.96 -23.15
N ALA A 251 -7.44 3.11 -23.50
CA ALA A 251 -7.88 4.09 -22.51
C ALA A 251 -9.03 3.52 -21.70
N THR A 252 -8.91 3.56 -20.38
CA THR A 252 -9.96 3.11 -19.47
C THR A 252 -10.73 4.27 -18.87
N ARG A 253 -10.11 5.45 -18.74
CA ARG A 253 -10.73 6.62 -18.14
C ARG A 253 -10.22 7.92 -18.75
N LEU A 254 -11.15 8.80 -19.06
CA LEU A 254 -10.92 10.21 -19.31
C LEU A 254 -11.51 11.00 -18.14
N LEU A 255 -10.62 11.62 -17.35
CA LEU A 255 -10.99 12.52 -16.27
C LEU A 255 -10.89 13.96 -16.80
N TYR A 256 -11.97 14.73 -16.72
CA TYR A 256 -12.02 16.09 -17.29
C TYR A 256 -12.57 17.11 -16.29
N GLN A 257 -12.14 18.36 -16.45
CA GLN A 257 -12.61 19.50 -15.65
C GLN A 257 -14.08 19.85 -16.01
N PRO A 258 -14.92 20.23 -15.02
CA PRO A 258 -16.30 20.65 -15.27
C PRO A 258 -16.39 21.92 -16.10
N GLY A 259 -17.52 22.12 -16.77
CA GLY A 259 -17.78 23.30 -17.61
C GLY A 259 -17.37 23.15 -19.08
N LEU A 260 -16.72 22.05 -19.44
CA LEU A 260 -16.39 21.73 -20.83
C LEU A 260 -17.66 21.45 -21.64
N ALA A 261 -17.89 22.20 -22.72
CA ALA A 261 -19.06 21.98 -23.57
C ALA A 261 -18.99 20.59 -24.24
N LEU A 262 -20.15 19.93 -24.36
CA LEU A 262 -20.23 18.56 -24.92
C LEU A 262 -19.62 18.46 -26.32
N ARG A 263 -19.76 19.50 -27.16
CA ARG A 263 -19.16 19.53 -28.51
C ARG A 263 -17.63 19.39 -28.47
N HIS A 264 -16.97 20.06 -27.52
CA HIS A 264 -15.52 20.01 -27.35
C HIS A 264 -15.07 18.68 -26.76
N LEU A 265 -15.84 18.16 -25.79
CA LEU A 265 -15.61 16.84 -25.21
C LEU A 265 -15.67 15.73 -26.27
N TYR A 266 -16.70 15.73 -27.11
CA TYR A 266 -16.84 14.74 -28.19
C TYR A 266 -15.76 14.90 -29.27
N ALA A 267 -15.42 16.13 -29.65
CA ALA A 267 -14.31 16.39 -30.58
C ALA A 267 -13.00 15.81 -30.04
N MET A 268 -12.69 16.03 -28.75
CA MET A 268 -11.52 15.47 -28.09
C MET A 268 -11.56 13.94 -28.01
N ILE A 269 -12.70 13.34 -27.62
CA ILE A 269 -12.86 11.87 -27.55
C ILE A 269 -12.57 11.26 -28.92
N SER A 270 -13.09 11.86 -29.98
CA SER A 270 -12.85 11.45 -31.36
C SER A 270 -11.42 11.73 -31.82
N ALA A 271 -10.76 12.79 -31.36
CA ALA A 271 -9.38 13.05 -31.74
C ALA A 271 -8.40 12.07 -31.09
N LEU A 272 -8.69 11.62 -29.86
CA LEU A 272 -7.79 10.82 -29.02
C LEU A 272 -8.11 9.32 -28.99
N GLY A 273 -9.17 8.86 -29.65
CA GLY A 273 -9.55 7.43 -29.66
C GLY A 273 -10.01 6.94 -28.29
N LEU A 274 -10.87 7.73 -27.63
CA LEU A 274 -11.33 7.48 -26.25
C LEU A 274 -12.80 7.01 -26.20
N GLU A 275 -13.35 6.49 -27.29
CA GLU A 275 -14.78 6.17 -27.42
C GLU A 275 -15.26 5.11 -26.41
N THR A 276 -14.36 4.24 -25.95
CA THR A 276 -14.62 3.18 -24.97
C THR A 276 -14.20 3.56 -23.54
N ALA A 277 -13.61 4.73 -23.35
CA ALA A 277 -13.11 5.16 -22.05
C ALA A 277 -14.25 5.62 -21.13
N MET A 278 -14.14 5.33 -19.84
CA MET A 278 -15.05 5.87 -18.84
C MET A 278 -14.87 7.39 -18.74
N LEU A 279 -15.96 8.13 -18.97
CA LEU A 279 -15.98 9.59 -18.78
C LEU A 279 -16.24 9.91 -17.31
N VAL A 280 -15.32 10.62 -16.69
CA VAL A 280 -15.44 11.05 -15.29
C VAL A 280 -15.24 12.55 -15.23
N GLU A 281 -16.27 13.28 -14.80
CA GLU A 281 -16.12 14.68 -14.45
C GLU A 281 -15.40 14.78 -13.10
N GLY A 282 -14.34 15.60 -13.04
CA GLY A 282 -13.47 15.77 -11.88
C GLY A 282 -13.51 17.18 -11.30
N GLY A 283 -12.54 17.53 -10.47
CA GLY A 283 -12.31 18.91 -10.06
C GLY A 283 -11.55 19.70 -11.13
N ARG A 284 -11.21 20.96 -10.82
CA ARG A 284 -10.29 21.76 -11.66
C ARG A 284 -8.91 21.13 -11.76
N TYR A 285 -8.41 20.54 -10.68
CA TYR A 285 -7.07 19.95 -10.62
C TYR A 285 -7.17 18.44 -10.49
N HIS A 286 -6.43 17.72 -11.34
CA HIS A 286 -6.36 16.26 -11.32
C HIS A 286 -5.06 15.79 -10.65
N ASN A 287 -4.88 14.48 -10.50
CA ASN A 287 -3.64 13.91 -9.96
C ASN A 287 -3.20 14.48 -8.58
N LEU A 288 -4.14 14.86 -7.70
CA LEU A 288 -3.84 15.53 -6.42
C LEU A 288 -3.07 14.68 -5.39
N LYS A 289 -2.63 13.48 -5.77
CA LYS A 289 -1.59 12.73 -5.04
C LYS A 289 -0.28 13.53 -4.96
N ASP A 290 -0.02 14.42 -5.91
CA ASP A 290 1.21 15.22 -5.93
C ASP A 290 1.22 16.27 -4.81
N LEU A 291 0.11 16.53 -4.10
CA LEU A 291 0.10 17.35 -2.88
C LEU A 291 1.09 16.84 -1.81
N ALA A 292 1.54 15.57 -1.89
CA ALA A 292 2.61 15.04 -1.06
C ALA A 292 3.94 15.79 -1.22
N ASP A 293 4.17 16.35 -2.41
CA ASP A 293 5.40 17.04 -2.82
C ASP A 293 5.22 18.57 -2.84
N LEU A 294 4.13 19.09 -2.23
CA LEU A 294 3.89 20.54 -2.12
C LEU A 294 5.07 21.20 -1.38
N PRO A 295 5.74 22.21 -1.98
CA PRO A 295 6.99 22.77 -1.46
C PRO A 295 6.74 23.70 -0.27
N LEU A 296 6.44 23.10 0.87
CA LEU A 296 6.07 23.80 2.09
C LEU A 296 7.31 24.15 2.93
N PRO A 297 7.38 25.38 3.47
CA PRO A 297 8.40 25.76 4.45
C PRO A 297 8.36 24.92 5.74
N ALA A 298 9.50 24.83 6.43
CA ALA A 298 9.66 24.00 7.64
C ALA A 298 8.79 24.43 8.83
N GLN A 299 8.31 25.69 8.86
CA GLN A 299 7.41 26.18 9.91
C GLN A 299 5.99 25.60 9.82
N VAL A 300 5.61 24.94 8.72
CA VAL A 300 4.31 24.29 8.63
C VAL A 300 4.25 23.15 9.66
N PRO A 301 3.26 23.13 10.57
CA PRO A 301 3.18 22.12 11.62
C PRO A 301 3.15 20.69 11.05
N ALA A 302 4.01 19.84 11.58
CA ALA A 302 4.15 18.42 11.25
C ALA A 302 4.18 17.58 12.52
N TYR A 303 4.06 16.25 12.41
CA TYR A 303 4.28 15.39 13.57
C TYR A 303 5.70 15.55 14.11
N ALA A 304 5.86 15.62 15.43
CA ALA A 304 7.18 15.51 16.05
C ALA A 304 7.85 14.19 15.61
N PRO A 305 9.12 14.20 15.18
CA PRO A 305 9.78 12.99 14.73
C PRO A 305 9.92 11.99 15.89
N TRP A 306 9.56 10.73 15.65
CA TRP A 306 9.88 9.63 16.56
C TRP A 306 11.17 8.98 16.09
N SER A 307 12.20 8.97 16.94
CA SER A 307 13.44 8.26 16.64
C SER A 307 13.21 6.76 16.74
N ALA A 308 13.64 6.01 15.73
CA ALA A 308 13.59 4.55 15.78
C ALA A 308 14.38 4.03 16.99
N LEU A 309 13.71 3.27 17.85
CA LEU A 309 14.27 2.73 19.08
C LEU A 309 15.31 1.67 18.76
N LYS A 310 16.50 1.80 19.35
CA LYS A 310 17.55 0.77 19.26
C LYS A 310 17.25 -0.34 20.27
N ASN A 311 16.72 -1.47 19.80
CA ASN A 311 16.35 -2.65 20.61
C ASN A 311 17.35 -3.81 20.52
N VAL A 312 18.14 -3.84 19.45
CA VAL A 312 19.26 -4.79 19.27
C VAL A 312 20.56 -4.01 19.31
N ASP A 313 21.52 -4.47 20.11
CA ASP A 313 22.85 -3.88 20.13
C ASP A 313 23.64 -4.34 18.90
N ILE A 314 23.73 -3.43 17.94
CA ILE A 314 24.51 -3.63 16.71
C ILE A 314 25.88 -2.94 16.73
N GLY A 315 26.22 -2.24 17.82
CA GLY A 315 27.41 -1.39 17.91
C GLY A 315 28.53 -1.96 18.79
N SER A 316 28.22 -2.87 19.71
CA SER A 316 29.22 -3.58 20.51
C SER A 316 29.96 -4.67 19.71
N SER A 317 31.11 -5.09 20.23
CA SER A 317 31.89 -6.20 19.70
C SER A 317 31.13 -7.52 19.82
N GLY A 318 30.74 -8.12 18.69
CA GLY A 318 30.07 -9.41 18.63
C GLY A 318 29.26 -9.58 17.35
N SER A 319 29.03 -10.80 16.89
CA SER A 319 28.23 -11.11 15.70
C SER A 319 26.73 -10.95 15.98
N LEU A 320 25.95 -10.50 15.00
CA LEU A 320 24.49 -10.56 15.11
C LEU A 320 24.01 -12.02 15.12
N PHE A 321 24.71 -12.90 14.39
CA PHE A 321 24.40 -14.33 14.36
C PHE A 321 24.53 -15.00 15.72
N ASP A 322 25.52 -14.64 16.52
CA ASP A 322 25.67 -15.16 17.88
C ASP A 322 24.48 -14.75 18.77
N GLN A 323 23.99 -13.51 18.60
CA GLN A 323 22.81 -13.04 19.32
C GLN A 323 21.54 -13.80 18.91
N ILE A 324 21.37 -14.08 17.61
CA ILE A 324 20.22 -14.85 17.09
C ILE A 324 20.28 -16.31 17.56
N SER A 325 21.47 -16.91 17.57
CA SER A 325 21.68 -18.27 18.07
C SER A 325 21.40 -18.39 19.57
N ALA A 326 21.70 -17.34 20.35
CA ALA A 326 21.43 -17.31 21.78
C ALA A 326 19.93 -17.13 22.09
N LYS A 327 19.22 -16.29 21.32
CA LYS A 327 17.79 -16.02 21.50
C LYS A 327 17.15 -15.40 20.26
N ASP A 328 15.85 -15.62 20.13
CA ASP A 328 15.05 -14.93 19.11
C ASP A 328 15.10 -13.41 19.27
N LEU A 329 15.32 -12.71 18.16
CA LEU A 329 15.25 -11.25 18.09
C LEU A 329 14.00 -10.84 17.34
N PHE A 330 13.25 -9.90 17.93
CA PHE A 330 11.97 -9.46 17.40
C PHE A 330 11.95 -7.95 17.24
N LEU A 331 11.62 -7.50 16.02
CA LEU A 331 11.67 -6.10 15.61
C LEU A 331 10.28 -5.61 15.21
N HIS A 332 9.94 -4.40 15.67
CA HIS A 332 8.70 -3.71 15.36
C HIS A 332 8.99 -2.45 14.55
N THR A 333 9.02 -2.54 13.22
CA THR A 333 9.12 -1.34 12.41
C THR A 333 7.79 -0.59 12.44
N PRO A 334 7.76 0.75 12.29
CA PRO A 334 8.90 1.66 12.26
C PRO A 334 9.34 2.12 13.68
N TYR A 335 8.71 1.60 14.73
CA TYR A 335 9.00 1.98 16.13
C TYR A 335 10.44 1.68 16.51
N GLN A 336 10.97 0.56 16.01
CA GLN A 336 12.32 0.08 16.23
C GLN A 336 13.14 0.13 14.95
N ASP A 337 14.44 0.16 15.16
CA ASP A 337 15.44 0.30 14.12
C ASP A 337 15.49 -0.90 13.16
N TYR A 338 15.52 -0.63 11.86
CA TYR A 338 15.57 -1.65 10.81
C TYR A 338 17.00 -2.16 10.53
N ARG A 339 18.04 -1.50 11.08
CA ARG A 339 19.44 -1.87 10.86
C ARG A 339 19.81 -3.32 11.20
N PRO A 340 19.22 -4.02 12.19
CA PRO A 340 19.51 -5.45 12.41
C PRO A 340 19.17 -6.32 11.20
N VAL A 341 18.11 -6.02 10.45
CA VAL A 341 17.79 -6.73 9.19
C VAL A 341 18.86 -6.51 8.14
N LEU A 342 19.38 -5.28 8.01
CA LEU A 342 20.48 -5.00 7.08
C LEU A 342 21.76 -5.72 7.51
N ARG A 343 22.04 -5.73 8.82
CA ARG A 343 23.20 -6.41 9.39
C ARG A 343 23.14 -7.93 9.18
N PHE A 344 21.96 -8.55 9.31
CA PHE A 344 21.73 -9.96 9.00
C PHE A 344 22.25 -10.33 7.60
N PHE A 345 21.90 -9.56 6.57
CA PHE A 345 22.38 -9.80 5.21
C PHE A 345 23.85 -9.41 5.00
N ASN A 346 24.34 -8.38 5.68
CA ASN A 346 25.73 -7.95 5.56
C ASN A 346 26.69 -9.00 6.16
N GLU A 347 26.39 -9.50 7.35
CA GLU A 347 27.18 -10.59 7.97
C GLU A 347 27.07 -11.86 7.13
N ALA A 348 25.88 -12.17 6.61
CA ALA A 348 25.71 -13.32 5.71
C ALA A 348 26.61 -13.24 4.48
N ALA A 349 26.90 -12.04 3.98
CA ALA A 349 27.75 -11.87 2.81
C ALA A 349 29.23 -12.11 3.09
N THR A 350 29.72 -11.81 4.29
CA THR A 350 31.15 -11.82 4.62
C THR A 350 31.57 -12.95 5.56
N ASP A 351 30.65 -13.51 6.34
CA ASP A 351 30.94 -14.61 7.26
C ASP A 351 31.47 -15.85 6.47
N PRO A 352 32.63 -16.42 6.85
CA PRO A 352 33.22 -17.55 6.14
C PRO A 352 32.48 -18.88 6.35
N GLY A 353 31.74 -19.03 7.44
CA GLY A 353 30.93 -20.23 7.72
C GLY A 353 29.62 -20.26 6.93
N VAL A 354 29.19 -19.14 6.33
CA VAL A 354 27.94 -19.11 5.54
C VAL A 354 28.14 -19.72 4.16
N GLU A 355 27.40 -20.79 3.88
CA GLU A 355 27.45 -21.51 2.60
C GLU A 355 26.33 -21.08 1.64
N GLU A 356 25.09 -20.98 2.15
CA GLU A 356 23.89 -20.72 1.34
C GLU A 356 23.04 -19.59 1.92
N ILE A 357 22.47 -18.77 1.04
CA ILE A 357 21.52 -17.71 1.38
C ILE A 357 20.29 -17.82 0.47
N TRP A 358 19.12 -17.99 1.07
CA TRP A 358 17.83 -18.09 0.39
C TRP A 358 16.94 -16.91 0.79
N VAL A 359 16.36 -16.19 -0.18
CA VAL A 359 15.54 -15.00 0.10
C VAL A 359 14.37 -14.88 -0.87
N THR A 360 13.21 -14.44 -0.37
CA THR A 360 12.10 -13.96 -1.20
C THR A 360 12.08 -12.44 -1.28
N LEU A 361 12.09 -11.87 -2.49
CA LEU A 361 11.99 -10.43 -2.74
C LEU A 361 10.74 -10.12 -3.58
N TYR A 362 9.68 -9.63 -2.94
CA TYR A 362 8.44 -9.22 -3.62
C TYR A 362 8.55 -7.84 -4.28
N ARG A 363 9.12 -6.86 -3.57
CA ARG A 363 9.33 -5.47 -4.04
C ARG A 363 10.69 -4.98 -3.60
N VAL A 364 11.56 -4.68 -4.57
CA VAL A 364 12.92 -4.23 -4.30
C VAL A 364 13.02 -2.71 -4.44
N ALA A 365 13.51 -2.03 -3.41
CA ALA A 365 13.76 -0.59 -3.47
C ALA A 365 14.75 -0.24 -4.58
N THR A 366 14.59 0.93 -5.21
CA THR A 366 15.47 1.41 -6.31
C THR A 366 16.95 1.36 -5.94
N GLN A 367 17.30 1.65 -4.67
CA GLN A 367 18.65 1.54 -4.13
C GLN A 367 18.74 0.52 -2.98
N SER A 368 18.14 -0.66 -3.16
CA SER A 368 18.08 -1.70 -2.13
C SER A 368 19.45 -2.09 -1.58
N LYS A 369 19.65 -1.85 -0.28
CA LYS A 369 20.86 -2.28 0.44
C LYS A 369 20.94 -3.82 0.55
N ILE A 370 19.80 -4.48 0.74
CA ILE A 370 19.72 -5.95 0.82
C ILE A 370 20.17 -6.58 -0.50
N ALA A 371 19.68 -6.08 -1.64
CA ALA A 371 20.09 -6.61 -2.94
C ALA A 371 21.61 -6.45 -3.19
N ARG A 372 22.22 -5.36 -2.71
CA ARG A 372 23.69 -5.18 -2.76
C ARG A 372 24.41 -6.21 -1.90
N SER A 373 23.94 -6.48 -0.69
CA SER A 373 24.54 -7.50 0.19
C SER A 373 24.49 -8.89 -0.43
N LEU A 374 23.38 -9.22 -1.10
CA LEU A 374 23.24 -10.50 -1.83
C LEU A 374 24.20 -10.60 -3.03
N VAL A 375 24.42 -9.51 -3.76
CA VAL A 375 25.45 -9.43 -4.82
C VAL A 375 26.84 -9.66 -4.25
N THR A 376 27.17 -9.01 -3.13
CA THR A 376 28.45 -9.20 -2.43
C THR A 376 28.63 -10.65 -1.97
N ALA A 377 27.58 -11.26 -1.40
CA ALA A 377 27.62 -12.64 -0.94
C ALA A 377 27.96 -13.62 -2.07
N ALA A 378 27.31 -13.47 -3.24
CA ALA A 378 27.57 -14.32 -4.40
C ALA A 378 29.01 -14.14 -4.92
N ARG A 379 29.51 -12.89 -4.96
CA ARG A 379 30.92 -12.60 -5.32
C ARG A 379 31.92 -13.18 -4.33
N ASN A 380 31.53 -13.31 -3.06
CA ASN A 380 32.33 -13.97 -2.02
C ASN A 380 32.20 -15.50 -2.06
N GLY A 381 31.65 -16.09 -3.13
CA GLY A 381 31.59 -17.54 -3.35
C GLY A 381 30.42 -18.25 -2.67
N LYS A 382 29.50 -17.52 -2.04
CA LYS A 382 28.33 -18.10 -1.37
C LYS A 382 27.25 -18.47 -2.38
N GLN A 383 26.52 -19.56 -2.12
CA GLN A 383 25.37 -19.95 -2.93
C GLN A 383 24.18 -19.06 -2.58
N VAL A 384 23.89 -18.08 -3.43
CA VAL A 384 22.78 -17.15 -3.20
C VAL A 384 21.62 -17.49 -4.13
N ILE A 385 20.45 -17.78 -3.55
CA ILE A 385 19.21 -18.07 -4.26
C ILE A 385 18.18 -17.01 -3.89
N VAL A 386 17.69 -16.29 -4.89
CA VAL A 386 16.69 -15.23 -4.69
C VAL A 386 15.46 -15.51 -5.54
N LEU A 387 14.31 -15.58 -4.88
CA LEU A 387 13.03 -15.65 -5.55
C LEU A 387 12.48 -14.23 -5.74
N VAL A 388 12.35 -13.77 -6.97
CA VAL A 388 11.90 -12.40 -7.30
C VAL A 388 10.53 -12.43 -7.98
N GLU A 389 9.58 -11.67 -7.43
CA GLU A 389 8.26 -11.49 -8.07
C GLU A 389 8.32 -10.33 -9.09
N LEU A 390 8.54 -10.67 -10.36
CA LEU A 390 8.63 -9.66 -11.43
C LEU A 390 7.28 -9.02 -11.78
N LYS A 391 6.15 -9.68 -11.46
CA LYS A 391 4.79 -9.19 -11.74
C LYS A 391 4.22 -8.34 -10.58
N ALA A 392 5.09 -7.84 -9.70
CA ALA A 392 4.70 -6.92 -8.64
C ALA A 392 4.36 -5.55 -9.24
N ARG A 393 3.10 -5.13 -9.09
CA ARG A 393 2.58 -3.91 -9.71
C ARG A 393 3.32 -2.67 -9.19
N PHE A 394 3.73 -1.82 -10.14
CA PHE A 394 4.46 -0.54 -9.99
C PHE A 394 5.94 -0.65 -9.61
N ASP A 395 6.43 -1.87 -9.38
CA ASP A 395 7.82 -2.14 -9.06
C ASP A 395 8.50 -3.00 -10.15
N GLU A 396 7.82 -3.26 -11.27
CA GLU A 396 8.29 -4.17 -12.31
C GLU A 396 9.66 -3.76 -12.85
N ALA A 397 9.85 -2.47 -13.17
CA ALA A 397 11.12 -1.95 -13.69
C ALA A 397 12.28 -2.11 -12.68
N ASN A 398 12.03 -1.81 -11.40
CA ASN A 398 13.03 -1.96 -10.34
C ASN A 398 13.38 -3.45 -10.11
N ASN A 399 12.37 -4.32 -10.07
CA ASN A 399 12.56 -5.75 -9.88
C ASN A 399 13.33 -6.38 -11.06
N ILE A 400 13.03 -5.99 -12.30
CA ILE A 400 13.76 -6.44 -13.51
C ILE A 400 15.22 -5.98 -13.45
N LYS A 401 15.47 -4.71 -13.12
CA LYS A 401 16.83 -4.16 -12.99
C LYS A 401 17.66 -4.95 -11.97
N TRP A 402 17.12 -5.14 -10.76
CA TRP A 402 17.82 -5.87 -9.71
C TRP A 402 18.01 -7.36 -10.04
N ALA A 403 17.04 -8.02 -10.66
CA ALA A 403 17.18 -9.40 -11.11
C ALA A 403 18.35 -9.55 -12.10
N LYS A 404 18.48 -8.64 -13.08
CA LYS A 404 19.63 -8.61 -14.01
C LYS A 404 20.96 -8.41 -13.26
N THR A 405 21.03 -7.42 -12.37
CA THR A 405 22.24 -7.12 -11.58
C THR A 405 22.67 -8.30 -10.70
N MET A 406 21.72 -8.95 -10.02
CA MET A 406 22.00 -10.11 -9.17
C MET A 406 22.43 -11.32 -9.99
N LYS A 407 21.75 -11.63 -11.11
CA LYS A 407 22.11 -12.74 -12.00
C LYS A 407 23.55 -12.57 -12.53
N ALA A 408 23.93 -11.35 -12.92
CA ALA A 408 25.28 -11.04 -13.38
C ALA A 408 26.37 -11.23 -12.29
N ALA A 409 26.00 -11.21 -11.02
CA ALA A 409 26.91 -11.44 -9.90
C ALA A 409 27.01 -12.91 -9.46
N GLY A 410 26.32 -13.84 -10.14
CA GLY A 410 26.30 -15.27 -9.79
C GLY A 410 25.14 -15.69 -8.89
N VAL A 411 24.19 -14.79 -8.59
CA VAL A 411 22.98 -15.15 -7.84
C VAL A 411 22.04 -16.00 -8.70
N THR A 412 21.55 -17.11 -8.16
CA THR A 412 20.50 -17.91 -8.79
C THR A 412 19.15 -17.21 -8.61
N ILE A 413 18.61 -16.65 -9.69
CA ILE A 413 17.27 -16.03 -9.67
C ILE A 413 16.21 -17.06 -10.00
N LEU A 414 15.25 -17.20 -9.09
CA LEU A 414 14.05 -17.99 -9.28
C LEU A 414 12.86 -17.06 -9.52
N TYR A 415 12.06 -17.37 -10.53
CA TYR A 415 10.78 -16.70 -10.81
C TYR A 415 9.64 -17.59 -10.34
N SER A 416 8.52 -17.00 -9.90
CA SER A 416 7.34 -17.75 -9.49
C SER A 416 6.82 -18.59 -10.68
N ARG A 417 6.98 -19.92 -10.58
CA ARG A 417 6.59 -20.89 -11.62
C ARG A 417 5.12 -21.33 -11.53
N PHE A 418 4.44 -20.95 -10.46
CA PHE A 418 3.06 -21.31 -10.18
C PHE A 418 2.14 -20.16 -10.60
N ASP A 419 0.91 -20.50 -10.96
CA ASP A 419 -0.26 -19.61 -10.90
C ASP A 419 -0.34 -18.84 -9.57
N GLN A 420 0.36 -19.33 -8.54
CA GLN A 420 0.55 -18.73 -7.24
C GLN A 420 1.77 -17.80 -7.16
N LYS A 421 1.50 -16.50 -6.94
CA LYS A 421 2.53 -15.48 -6.67
C LYS A 421 3.15 -15.70 -5.29
N VAL A 422 4.47 -15.60 -5.17
CA VAL A 422 5.12 -15.68 -3.85
C VAL A 422 5.13 -14.32 -3.19
N HIS A 423 4.45 -14.26 -2.04
CA HIS A 423 4.29 -13.05 -1.25
C HIS A 423 4.77 -13.23 0.19
N ALA A 424 5.34 -14.39 0.54
CA ALA A 424 6.10 -14.58 1.77
C ALA A 424 7.29 -13.60 1.84
N LYS A 425 7.70 -13.23 3.06
CA LYS A 425 8.86 -12.38 3.34
C LYS A 425 9.79 -13.07 4.29
N ILE A 426 10.58 -13.94 3.70
CA ILE A 426 11.39 -14.92 4.40
C ILE A 426 12.82 -14.89 3.86
N ALA A 427 13.77 -15.16 4.75
CA ALA A 427 15.13 -15.49 4.39
C ALA A 427 15.65 -16.63 5.27
N LEU A 428 16.57 -17.41 4.71
CA LEU A 428 17.22 -18.53 5.37
C LEU A 428 18.72 -18.50 5.02
N ILE A 429 19.56 -18.60 6.03
CA ILE A 429 21.00 -18.75 5.91
C ILE A 429 21.36 -20.14 6.41
N LYS A 430 22.12 -20.87 5.60
CA LYS A 430 22.81 -22.08 6.04
C LYS A 430 24.25 -21.73 6.38
N ARG A 431 24.63 -21.98 7.63
CA ARG A 431 25.96 -21.71 8.17
C ARG A 431 26.56 -23.01 8.70
N VAL A 432 27.85 -23.21 8.52
CA VAL A 432 28.60 -24.33 9.08
C VAL A 432 29.55 -23.77 10.12
N ASP A 433 29.27 -24.10 11.38
CA ASP A 433 30.11 -23.77 12.52
C ASP A 433 30.89 -25.02 12.99
N SER A 434 31.70 -24.90 14.04
CA SER A 434 32.48 -26.02 14.59
C SER A 434 31.62 -27.22 14.99
N ASP A 435 30.38 -26.97 15.41
CA ASP A 435 29.43 -27.98 15.89
C ASP A 435 28.57 -28.58 14.76
N GLY A 436 28.78 -28.14 13.51
CA GLY A 436 28.10 -28.64 12.31
C GLY A 436 27.22 -27.59 11.61
N PRO A 437 26.46 -28.02 10.59
CA PRO A 437 25.58 -27.13 9.83
C PRO A 437 24.34 -26.73 10.65
N GLY A 438 24.07 -25.44 10.73
CA GLY A 438 22.87 -24.85 11.32
C GLY A 438 22.18 -23.85 10.40
N TYR A 439 20.95 -23.48 10.76
CA TYR A 439 20.21 -22.44 10.07
C TYR A 439 19.99 -21.21 10.94
N LEU A 440 20.01 -20.06 10.28
CA LEU A 440 19.48 -18.80 10.80
C LEU A 440 18.40 -18.31 9.85
N GLY A 441 17.28 -17.81 10.38
CA GLY A 441 16.17 -17.37 9.56
C GLY A 441 15.65 -15.99 9.92
N LEU A 442 15.00 -15.40 8.92
CA LEU A 442 14.25 -14.17 9.04
C LEU A 442 12.83 -14.44 8.54
N LEU A 443 11.82 -14.17 9.36
CA LEU A 443 10.41 -14.24 8.98
C LEU A 443 9.73 -12.90 9.27
N ALA A 444 9.05 -12.32 8.28
CA ALA A 444 8.48 -10.99 8.40
C ALA A 444 7.02 -10.92 7.95
N THR A 445 6.26 -10.00 8.56
CA THR A 445 4.89 -9.68 8.11
C THR A 445 4.87 -8.78 6.87
N GLY A 446 5.96 -8.04 6.64
CA GLY A 446 6.08 -7.04 5.58
C GLY A 446 7.30 -7.21 4.69
N ASN A 447 7.35 -6.39 3.63
CA ASN A 447 8.40 -6.43 2.60
C ASN A 447 9.78 -6.16 3.20
N LEU A 448 10.79 -6.88 2.70
CA LEU A 448 12.20 -6.61 2.99
C LEU A 448 12.67 -5.35 2.24
N ASN A 449 12.20 -4.20 2.69
CA ASN A 449 12.38 -2.91 2.03
C ASN A 449 12.55 -1.80 3.08
N GLU A 450 13.75 -1.21 3.09
CA GLU A 450 14.18 -0.20 4.05
C GLU A 450 13.41 1.13 3.94
N THR A 451 12.79 1.40 2.79
CA THR A 451 11.96 2.59 2.58
C THR A 451 10.62 2.40 3.28
N THR A 452 9.93 1.29 3.01
CA THR A 452 8.61 1.02 3.63
C THR A 452 8.70 0.77 5.13
N ALA A 453 9.81 0.19 5.60
CA ALA A 453 10.06 -0.03 7.03
C ALA A 453 10.05 1.27 7.88
N ARG A 454 10.09 2.45 7.25
CA ARG A 454 10.03 3.75 7.96
C ARG A 454 8.60 4.19 8.30
N PHE A 455 7.59 3.60 7.68
CA PHE A 455 6.20 4.02 7.85
C PHE A 455 5.19 2.87 7.90
N TYR A 456 5.59 1.63 7.64
CA TYR A 456 4.75 0.43 7.79
C TYR A 456 4.98 -0.20 9.15
N THR A 457 3.88 -0.44 9.88
CA THR A 457 3.95 -1.21 11.14
C THR A 457 4.13 -2.67 10.79
N ASP A 458 5.32 -3.23 10.95
CA ASP A 458 5.63 -4.61 10.59
C ASP A 458 6.45 -5.30 11.69
N HIS A 459 6.40 -6.62 11.69
CA HIS A 459 7.08 -7.49 12.64
C HIS A 459 8.09 -8.34 11.90
N VAL A 460 9.32 -8.40 12.42
CA VAL A 460 10.41 -9.23 11.89
C VAL A 460 10.97 -10.09 13.00
N LEU A 461 10.91 -11.40 12.82
CA LEU A 461 11.53 -12.40 13.68
C LEU A 461 12.86 -12.84 13.05
N LEU A 462 13.95 -12.73 13.81
CA LEU A 462 15.23 -13.37 13.52
C LEU A 462 15.40 -14.53 14.51
N THR A 463 15.60 -15.74 14.02
CA THR A 463 15.57 -16.96 14.85
C THR A 463 16.62 -17.98 14.41
N ALA A 464 17.04 -18.82 15.35
CA ALA A 464 17.83 -20.03 15.13
C ALA A 464 17.03 -21.32 15.46
N ASP A 465 15.69 -21.27 15.49
CA ASP A 465 14.84 -22.43 15.73
C ASP A 465 14.94 -23.44 14.57
N GLN A 466 15.72 -24.50 14.78
CA GLN A 466 16.02 -25.47 13.72
C GLN A 466 14.77 -26.21 13.20
N GLN A 467 13.70 -26.36 14.00
CA GLN A 467 12.48 -27.01 13.54
C GLN A 467 11.71 -26.13 12.55
N LEU A 468 11.56 -24.84 12.89
CA LEU A 468 10.93 -23.86 11.99
C LEU A 468 11.76 -23.68 10.72
N LEU A 469 13.08 -23.63 10.83
CA LEU A 469 13.96 -23.38 9.71
C LEU A 469 14.14 -24.60 8.80
N ALA A 470 14.00 -25.82 9.32
CA ALA A 470 13.92 -27.02 8.49
C ALA A 470 12.67 -26.98 7.58
N GLU A 471 11.50 -26.62 8.12
CA GLU A 471 10.28 -26.42 7.32
C GLU A 471 10.45 -25.28 6.30
N LEU A 472 11.08 -24.18 6.70
CA LEU A 472 11.36 -23.06 5.80
C LEU A 472 12.28 -23.49 4.63
N ARG A 473 13.29 -24.31 4.90
CA ARG A 473 14.17 -24.89 3.87
C ARG A 473 13.37 -25.77 2.91
N GLN A 474 12.49 -26.62 3.42
CA GLN A 474 11.63 -27.47 2.58
C GLN A 474 10.76 -26.61 1.64
N LEU A 475 10.21 -25.50 2.13
CA LEU A 475 9.48 -24.55 1.28
C LEU A 475 10.38 -23.96 0.19
N PHE A 476 11.59 -23.52 0.50
CA PHE A 476 12.51 -23.00 -0.52
C PHE A 476 12.89 -24.04 -1.57
N LEU A 477 13.12 -25.28 -1.16
CA LEU A 477 13.40 -26.40 -2.07
C LEU A 477 12.20 -26.69 -2.98
N LEU A 478 10.98 -26.67 -2.45
CA LEU A 478 9.77 -26.81 -3.24
C LEU A 478 9.65 -25.68 -4.27
N LEU A 479 9.85 -24.42 -3.87
CA LEU A 479 9.80 -23.26 -4.75
C LEU A 479 10.87 -23.29 -5.86
N LYS A 480 12.01 -23.95 -5.60
CA LYS A 480 13.06 -24.21 -6.60
C LYS A 480 12.69 -25.34 -7.56
N THR A 481 11.83 -26.27 -7.16
CA THR A 481 11.55 -27.51 -7.89
C THR A 481 10.67 -27.23 -9.11
N LYS A 482 11.00 -27.88 -10.24
CA LYS A 482 10.31 -27.71 -11.53
C LYS A 482 9.18 -28.73 -11.75
N ASP A 483 9.15 -29.79 -10.94
CA ASP A 483 8.28 -30.95 -11.08
C ASP A 483 7.03 -30.85 -10.18
N ARG A 484 5.84 -31.02 -10.77
CA ARG A 484 4.55 -31.02 -10.07
C ARG A 484 4.32 -32.30 -9.26
N LEU A 485 5.06 -33.37 -9.54
CA LEU A 485 4.97 -34.66 -8.86
C LEU A 485 5.90 -34.76 -7.63
N ALA A 486 6.62 -33.69 -7.30
CA ALA A 486 7.45 -33.66 -6.11
C ALA A 486 6.60 -33.89 -4.84
N PRO A 487 7.10 -34.68 -3.86
CA PRO A 487 6.41 -34.87 -2.58
C PRO A 487 6.10 -33.52 -1.94
N GLN A 488 4.83 -33.32 -1.58
CA GLN A 488 4.39 -32.09 -0.94
C GLN A 488 4.92 -32.07 0.50
N PRO A 489 5.62 -31.00 0.94
CA PRO A 489 6.12 -30.92 2.30
C PRO A 489 4.97 -30.85 3.30
N HIS A 490 5.16 -31.53 4.43
CA HIS A 490 4.26 -31.41 5.57
C HIS A 490 4.77 -30.32 6.50
N PHE A 491 3.96 -29.30 6.72
CA PHE A 491 4.26 -28.21 7.64
C PHE A 491 3.54 -28.42 8.97
N GLY A 492 4.29 -28.73 10.02
CA GLY A 492 3.78 -28.91 11.38
C GLY A 492 3.71 -27.60 12.17
N HIS A 493 4.53 -26.61 11.80
CA HIS A 493 4.70 -25.37 12.56
C HIS A 493 4.40 -24.12 11.73
N LEU A 494 4.94 -24.03 10.52
CA LEU A 494 4.63 -22.93 9.60
C LEU A 494 3.23 -23.12 9.03
N LEU A 495 2.52 -22.01 8.82
CA LEU A 495 1.27 -21.98 8.08
C LEU A 495 1.57 -21.47 6.67
N VAL A 496 1.41 -22.32 5.66
CA VAL A 496 1.73 -22.00 4.27
C VAL A 496 0.47 -22.06 3.41
N ALA A 497 0.18 -20.96 2.70
CA ALA A 497 -0.96 -20.90 1.79
C ALA A 497 -0.75 -21.83 0.59
N GLY A 498 -1.84 -22.48 0.14
CA GLY A 498 -1.79 -23.62 -0.78
C GLY A 498 -1.51 -24.98 -0.13
N PHE A 499 -1.21 -25.00 1.18
CA PHE A 499 -0.92 -26.23 1.94
C PHE A 499 -1.85 -26.34 3.15
N ASN A 500 -1.38 -25.94 4.33
CA ASN A 500 -2.09 -26.13 5.60
C ASN A 500 -2.78 -24.85 6.12
N LEU A 501 -2.44 -23.66 5.60
CA LEU A 501 -2.80 -22.38 6.24
C LEU A 501 -4.29 -22.19 6.50
N GLN A 502 -5.17 -22.42 5.51
CA GLN A 502 -6.61 -22.25 5.72
C GLN A 502 -7.13 -23.24 6.74
N GLN A 503 -6.81 -24.52 6.56
CA GLN A 503 -7.31 -25.58 7.43
C GLN A 503 -6.86 -25.35 8.87
N ARG A 504 -5.60 -24.94 9.10
CA ARG A 504 -5.11 -24.62 10.44
C ARG A 504 -5.84 -23.44 11.08
N PHE A 505 -6.19 -22.40 10.33
CA PHE A 505 -7.04 -21.33 10.88
C PHE A 505 -8.44 -21.84 11.23
N LEU A 506 -9.05 -22.70 10.40
CA LEU A 506 -10.35 -23.31 10.70
C LEU A 506 -10.28 -24.21 11.94
N ASP A 507 -9.20 -24.97 12.12
CA ASP A 507 -8.97 -25.82 13.30
C ASP A 507 -8.83 -24.96 14.56
N LEU A 508 -8.06 -23.87 14.49
CA LEU A 508 -7.84 -22.95 15.62
C LEU A 508 -9.15 -22.26 16.04
N ILE A 509 -9.99 -21.85 15.09
CA ILE A 509 -11.31 -21.30 15.40
C ILE A 509 -12.23 -22.38 16.00
N SER A 510 -12.18 -23.61 15.46
CA SER A 510 -12.97 -24.74 15.97
C SER A 510 -12.57 -25.12 17.40
N ALA A 511 -11.28 -25.02 17.74
CA ALA A 511 -10.81 -25.22 19.09
C ALA A 511 -11.46 -24.21 20.05
N GLU A 512 -11.45 -22.92 19.74
CA GLU A 512 -12.10 -21.90 20.58
C GLU A 512 -13.62 -22.07 20.66
N ILE A 513 -14.28 -22.54 19.59
CA ILE A 513 -15.70 -22.93 19.63
C ILE A 513 -15.94 -24.03 20.67
N ASN A 514 -15.11 -25.07 20.69
CA ASN A 514 -15.24 -26.17 21.65
C ASN A 514 -15.01 -25.70 23.09
N GLU A 515 -14.10 -24.76 23.28
CA GLU A 515 -13.84 -24.15 24.58
C GLU A 515 -15.05 -23.36 25.10
N ALA A 516 -15.66 -22.53 24.25
CA ALA A 516 -16.87 -21.79 24.60
C ALA A 516 -18.05 -22.71 24.92
N ARG A 517 -18.26 -23.76 24.10
CA ARG A 517 -19.30 -24.78 24.33
C ARG A 517 -19.10 -25.55 25.64
N ALA A 518 -17.85 -25.69 26.07
CA ALA A 518 -17.52 -26.30 27.35
C ALA A 518 -17.54 -25.30 28.54
N GLY A 519 -18.04 -24.07 28.33
CA GLY A 519 -18.16 -23.05 29.36
C GLY A 519 -16.84 -22.41 29.79
N ARG A 520 -15.76 -22.60 29.01
CA ARG A 520 -14.44 -22.03 29.30
C ARG A 520 -14.26 -20.70 28.54
N PRO A 521 -13.48 -19.73 29.07
CA PRO A 521 -13.23 -18.47 28.37
C PRO A 521 -12.61 -18.72 27.01
N ALA A 522 -13.20 -18.20 25.93
CA ALA A 522 -12.73 -18.39 24.56
C ALA A 522 -12.61 -17.02 23.86
N LEU A 523 -11.47 -16.79 23.22
CA LEU A 523 -11.11 -15.49 22.67
C LEU A 523 -10.35 -15.64 21.35
N ILE A 524 -10.74 -14.86 20.36
CA ILE A 524 -10.04 -14.72 19.08
C ILE A 524 -9.71 -13.25 18.86
N MET A 525 -8.43 -12.91 18.71
CA MET A 525 -8.00 -11.55 18.36
C MET A 525 -7.20 -11.58 17.07
N LEU A 526 -7.70 -10.91 16.03
CA LEU A 526 -7.05 -10.88 14.71
C LEU A 526 -6.75 -9.44 14.30
N LYS A 527 -5.53 -9.20 13.83
CA LYS A 527 -5.14 -7.96 13.17
C LYS A 527 -4.68 -8.27 11.76
N MET A 528 -5.24 -7.61 10.76
CA MET A 528 -4.82 -7.78 9.37
C MET A 528 -5.19 -6.56 8.53
N ASN A 529 -4.74 -6.51 7.28
CA ASN A 529 -5.09 -5.40 6.40
C ASN A 529 -6.48 -5.60 5.78
N ASN A 530 -6.80 -6.82 5.37
CA ASN A 530 -8.04 -7.13 4.65
C ASN A 530 -8.63 -8.48 5.08
N LEU A 531 -9.94 -8.52 5.24
CA LEU A 531 -10.77 -9.69 5.55
C LEU A 531 -11.88 -9.81 4.49
N GLU A 532 -11.82 -10.82 3.64
CA GLU A 532 -12.70 -11.02 2.47
C GLU A 532 -13.13 -12.49 2.28
N GLU A 533 -12.31 -13.47 2.67
CA GLU A 533 -12.54 -14.88 2.40
C GLU A 533 -13.76 -15.41 3.20
N LYS A 534 -14.74 -15.95 2.48
CA LYS A 534 -16.08 -16.24 3.02
C LYS A 534 -16.08 -17.41 3.99
N VAL A 535 -15.28 -18.46 3.77
CA VAL A 535 -15.25 -19.65 4.62
C VAL A 535 -14.72 -19.28 6.01
N LEU A 536 -13.63 -18.54 6.09
CA LEU A 536 -13.06 -18.04 7.34
C LEU A 536 -14.01 -17.06 8.04
N ILE A 537 -14.66 -16.14 7.32
CA ILE A 537 -15.67 -15.24 7.90
C ILE A 537 -16.86 -16.03 8.46
N SER A 538 -17.39 -17.00 7.71
CA SER A 538 -18.48 -17.86 8.18
C SER A 538 -18.08 -18.66 9.43
N LYS A 539 -16.82 -19.09 9.51
CA LYS A 539 -16.31 -19.77 10.71
C LYS A 539 -16.22 -18.83 11.92
N LEU A 540 -15.89 -17.56 11.71
CA LEU A 540 -15.98 -16.54 12.77
C LEU A 540 -17.42 -16.28 13.22
N TYR A 541 -18.39 -16.30 12.31
CA TYR A 541 -19.81 -16.25 12.69
C TYR A 541 -20.23 -17.46 13.52
N GLU A 542 -19.80 -18.67 13.15
CA GLU A 542 -20.02 -19.88 13.97
C GLU A 542 -19.41 -19.71 15.37
N ALA A 543 -18.20 -19.16 15.47
CA ALA A 543 -17.54 -18.86 16.74
C ALA A 543 -18.35 -17.88 17.60
N SER A 544 -18.83 -16.79 17.00
CA SER A 544 -19.69 -15.84 17.70
C SER A 544 -20.96 -16.50 18.23
N CYS A 545 -21.64 -17.31 17.41
CA CYS A 545 -22.86 -18.03 17.83
C CYS A 545 -22.61 -19.05 18.95
N ALA A 546 -21.39 -19.59 19.06
CA ALA A 546 -21.00 -20.48 20.14
C ALA A 546 -20.61 -19.74 21.44
N GLY A 547 -20.61 -18.41 21.44
CA GLY A 547 -20.23 -17.57 22.60
C GLY A 547 -18.77 -17.18 22.65
N VAL A 548 -17.99 -17.40 21.58
CA VAL A 548 -16.59 -16.96 21.50
C VAL A 548 -16.53 -15.45 21.31
N GLU A 549 -15.71 -14.77 22.10
CA GLU A 549 -15.42 -13.35 21.91
C GLU A 549 -14.44 -13.16 20.74
N VAL A 550 -14.83 -12.35 19.74
CA VAL A 550 -14.00 -12.10 18.55
C VAL A 550 -13.68 -10.60 18.43
N ARG A 551 -12.39 -10.26 18.47
CA ARG A 551 -11.88 -8.89 18.31
C ARG A 551 -11.07 -8.76 17.03
N LEU A 552 -11.48 -7.88 16.14
CA LEU A 552 -10.86 -7.71 14.83
C LEU A 552 -10.32 -6.29 14.68
N ILE A 553 -9.06 -6.17 14.26
CA ILE A 553 -8.45 -4.92 13.82
C ILE A 553 -8.17 -5.05 12.31
N VAL A 554 -9.05 -4.48 11.49
CA VAL A 554 -8.98 -4.56 10.03
C VAL A 554 -8.92 -3.15 9.45
N ARG A 555 -7.74 -2.74 8.98
CA ARG A 555 -7.58 -1.34 8.54
C ARG A 555 -8.32 -1.03 7.23
N SER A 556 -8.37 -1.98 6.29
CA SER A 556 -8.83 -1.75 4.92
C SER A 556 -10.11 -2.54 4.66
N ILE A 557 -10.13 -3.53 3.76
CA ILE A 557 -11.36 -4.22 3.36
C ILE A 557 -11.80 -5.16 4.49
N CYS A 558 -13.04 -5.02 4.94
CA CYS A 558 -13.71 -5.98 5.81
C CYS A 558 -15.07 -6.35 5.21
N CYS A 559 -15.22 -7.60 4.80
CA CYS A 559 -16.48 -8.16 4.29
C CYS A 559 -17.34 -8.76 5.41
N LEU A 560 -16.82 -8.88 6.63
CA LEU A 560 -17.56 -9.34 7.80
C LEU A 560 -18.50 -8.24 8.30
N ILE A 561 -19.74 -8.62 8.65
CA ILE A 561 -20.75 -7.74 9.25
C ILE A 561 -20.78 -7.98 10.76
N PRO A 562 -20.33 -7.03 11.61
CA PRO A 562 -20.31 -7.20 13.06
C PRO A 562 -21.64 -6.83 13.73
N GLY A 563 -21.88 -7.35 14.93
CA GLY A 563 -22.97 -6.92 15.81
C GLY A 563 -24.37 -7.40 15.44
N VAL A 564 -24.52 -8.42 14.59
CA VAL A 564 -25.82 -8.97 14.18
C VAL A 564 -26.26 -10.07 15.15
N PRO A 565 -27.42 -9.95 15.83
CA PRO A 565 -27.94 -10.99 16.73
C PRO A 565 -28.03 -12.36 16.04
N GLY A 566 -27.55 -13.42 16.69
CA GLY A 566 -27.58 -14.78 16.13
C GLY A 566 -26.63 -15.02 14.94
N MET A 567 -25.68 -14.11 14.68
CA MET A 567 -24.61 -14.28 13.68
C MET A 567 -23.26 -13.73 14.15
N SER A 568 -23.21 -12.49 14.63
CA SER A 568 -21.96 -11.77 14.92
C SER A 568 -22.04 -10.85 16.15
N GLU A 569 -22.96 -11.11 17.07
CA GLU A 569 -23.15 -10.32 18.30
C GLU A 569 -21.91 -10.24 19.19
N ASN A 570 -21.06 -11.28 19.17
CA ASN A 570 -19.81 -11.35 19.93
C ASN A 570 -18.58 -10.89 19.11
N ILE A 571 -18.79 -10.32 17.91
CA ILE A 571 -17.73 -9.84 17.03
C ILE A 571 -17.68 -8.32 17.05
N LYS A 572 -16.53 -7.75 17.43
CA LYS A 572 -16.24 -6.32 17.27
C LYS A 572 -15.13 -6.10 16.25
N VAL A 573 -15.36 -5.15 15.35
CA VAL A 573 -14.41 -4.77 14.29
C VAL A 573 -14.00 -3.33 14.47
N ARG A 574 -12.69 -3.10 14.50
CA ARG A 574 -12.06 -1.80 14.62
C ARG A 574 -11.15 -1.52 13.42
N ARG A 575 -11.10 -0.26 13.01
CA ARG A 575 -10.20 0.25 11.98
C ARG A 575 -9.33 1.36 12.57
N ILE A 576 -8.02 1.25 12.38
CA ILE A 576 -7.04 2.23 12.85
C ILE A 576 -6.31 2.80 11.64
N VAL A 577 -6.32 4.12 11.53
CA VAL A 577 -5.57 4.91 10.53
C VAL A 577 -4.99 6.09 11.30
N GLY A 578 -3.66 6.21 11.28
CA GLY A 578 -2.93 7.24 12.03
C GLY A 578 -1.61 7.57 11.35
N ARG A 579 -0.61 7.96 12.14
CA ARG A 579 0.74 8.36 11.68
C ARG A 579 1.40 7.30 10.81
N TYR A 580 1.37 6.04 11.26
CA TYR A 580 1.94 4.91 10.53
C TYR A 580 0.85 4.09 9.84
N LEU A 581 1.23 3.46 8.73
CA LEU A 581 0.36 2.54 8.01
C LEU A 581 0.36 1.20 8.72
N GLU A 582 -0.78 0.83 9.29
CA GLU A 582 -0.95 -0.48 9.91
C GLU A 582 -0.70 -1.59 8.89
N HIS A 583 0.29 -2.46 9.05
CA HIS A 583 0.60 -3.45 8.01
C HIS A 583 0.73 -4.89 8.50
N GLY A 584 1.25 -5.07 9.71
CA GLY A 584 1.50 -6.36 10.33
C GLY A 584 0.22 -7.15 10.54
N ARG A 585 0.29 -8.46 10.27
CA ARG A 585 -0.79 -9.41 10.54
C ARG A 585 -0.46 -10.25 11.76
N ILE A 586 -1.42 -10.33 12.67
CA ILE A 586 -1.31 -11.00 13.96
C ILE A 586 -2.58 -11.81 14.17
N PHE A 587 -2.44 -13.07 14.56
CA PHE A 587 -3.55 -13.98 14.80
C PHE A 587 -3.38 -14.62 16.16
N ILE A 588 -4.27 -14.30 17.11
CA ILE A 588 -4.24 -14.81 18.47
C ILE A 588 -5.49 -15.63 18.72
N PHE A 589 -5.31 -16.88 19.12
CA PHE A 589 -6.38 -17.80 19.49
C PHE A 589 -6.17 -18.24 20.93
N GLY A 590 -7.16 -18.04 21.79
CA GLY A 590 -7.12 -18.41 23.20
C GLY A 590 -6.50 -17.35 24.13
N ASN A 591 -6.70 -17.56 25.43
CA ASN A 591 -6.23 -16.68 26.50
C ASN A 591 -4.72 -16.85 26.79
N ALA A 592 -4.17 -16.08 27.72
CA ALA A 592 -2.73 -16.09 28.02
C ALA A 592 -2.16 -17.45 28.44
N ALA A 593 -2.98 -18.32 29.06
CA ALA A 593 -2.52 -19.62 29.57
C ALA A 593 -2.36 -20.69 28.49
N ARG A 594 -3.12 -20.58 27.38
CA ARG A 594 -3.18 -21.62 26.32
C ARG A 594 -3.02 -21.09 24.90
N GLY A 595 -2.93 -19.77 24.75
CA GLY A 595 -3.21 -19.13 23.49
C GLY A 595 -2.02 -19.16 22.54
N GLN A 596 -2.30 -19.41 21.27
CA GLN A 596 -1.31 -19.44 20.20
C GLN A 596 -1.29 -18.10 19.48
N ILE A 597 -0.09 -17.60 19.18
CA ILE A 597 0.13 -16.35 18.43
C ILE A 597 0.86 -16.68 17.15
N PHE A 598 0.24 -16.32 16.02
CA PHE A 598 0.87 -16.40 14.70
C PHE A 598 1.01 -14.99 14.13
N LEU A 599 2.10 -14.78 13.40
CA LEU A 599 2.33 -13.59 12.58
C LEU A 599 2.66 -14.02 11.16
N GLY A 600 2.38 -13.18 10.17
CA GLY A 600 2.75 -13.56 8.80
C GLY A 600 2.39 -12.57 7.73
N SER A 601 2.58 -13.01 6.49
CA SER A 601 2.37 -12.19 5.29
C SER A 601 0.93 -12.22 4.76
N ALA A 602 0.12 -13.20 5.20
CA ALA A 602 -1.23 -13.42 4.69
C ALA A 602 -2.25 -12.46 5.30
N ASP A 603 -3.05 -11.81 4.45
CA ASP A 603 -4.39 -11.33 4.81
C ASP A 603 -5.41 -12.47 4.58
N TRP A 604 -6.62 -12.37 5.11
CA TRP A 604 -7.69 -13.33 4.82
C TRP A 604 -8.49 -12.91 3.59
N MET A 605 -7.83 -12.87 2.43
CA MET A 605 -8.49 -12.69 1.14
C MET A 605 -8.31 -13.92 0.25
N ASN A 606 -9.26 -14.13 -0.67
CA ASN A 606 -9.22 -15.27 -1.60
C ASN A 606 -7.85 -15.45 -2.27
N ARG A 607 -7.25 -14.36 -2.76
CA ARG A 607 -5.94 -14.42 -3.41
C ARG A 607 -4.79 -14.81 -2.48
N ASN A 608 -4.86 -14.48 -1.19
CA ASN A 608 -3.80 -14.80 -0.22
C ASN A 608 -3.94 -16.24 0.27
N ILE A 609 -5.16 -16.72 0.43
CA ILE A 609 -5.43 -18.07 0.92
C ILE A 609 -5.22 -19.13 -0.17
N TYR A 610 -5.62 -18.84 -1.41
CA TYR A 610 -5.68 -19.84 -2.49
C TYR A 610 -4.66 -19.63 -3.62
N ASN A 611 -4.33 -18.37 -3.93
CA ASN A 611 -3.63 -18.02 -5.19
C ASN A 611 -2.24 -17.42 -4.94
N ARG A 612 -1.69 -17.58 -3.73
CA ARG A 612 -0.38 -17.06 -3.33
C ARG A 612 0.30 -18.03 -2.39
N ILE A 613 1.62 -18.00 -2.43
CA ILE A 613 2.44 -18.58 -1.36
C ILE A 613 2.66 -17.48 -0.32
N GLU A 614 1.97 -17.65 0.81
CA GLU A 614 2.10 -16.84 2.02
C GLU A 614 2.64 -17.71 3.14
N VAL A 615 3.35 -17.11 4.09
CA VAL A 615 3.85 -17.80 5.28
C VAL A 615 3.41 -17.06 6.53
N CYS A 616 2.80 -17.78 7.46
CA CYS A 616 2.67 -17.36 8.85
C CYS A 616 3.48 -18.30 9.76
N PHE A 617 4.02 -17.74 10.83
CA PHE A 617 4.91 -18.41 11.76
C PHE A 617 4.42 -18.21 13.20
N PRO A 618 4.60 -19.23 14.06
CA PRO A 618 4.23 -19.11 15.47
C PRO A 618 5.26 -18.28 16.23
N LEU A 619 4.81 -17.53 17.22
CA LEU A 619 5.68 -16.90 18.20
C LEU A 619 5.77 -17.81 19.43
N ARG A 620 6.94 -18.41 19.67
CA ARG A 620 7.12 -19.45 20.71
C ARG A 620 7.63 -18.89 22.03
N ASP A 621 8.50 -17.89 22.00
CA ASP A 621 9.06 -17.27 23.19
C ASP A 621 7.95 -16.60 24.04
N PRO A 622 7.75 -17.02 25.31
CA PRO A 622 6.72 -16.47 26.18
C PRO A 622 6.82 -14.96 26.41
N LEU A 623 8.04 -14.40 26.47
CA LEU A 623 8.25 -12.95 26.65
C LEU A 623 7.80 -12.19 25.40
N LEU A 624 8.13 -12.71 24.21
CA LEU A 624 7.68 -12.11 22.95
C LEU A 624 6.15 -12.25 22.79
N GLN A 625 5.56 -13.37 23.23
CA GLN A 625 4.12 -13.52 23.25
C GLN A 625 3.44 -12.49 24.17
N GLN A 626 3.99 -12.24 25.35
CA GLN A 626 3.48 -11.23 26.27
C GLN A 626 3.58 -9.82 25.66
N GLU A 627 4.73 -9.50 25.06
CA GLU A 627 4.93 -8.24 24.34
C GLU A 627 3.88 -8.04 23.24
N MET A 628 3.60 -9.08 22.46
CA MET A 628 2.59 -9.04 21.40
C MET A 628 1.16 -8.90 21.92
N ARG A 629 0.83 -9.57 23.03
CA ARG A 629 -0.49 -9.41 23.68
C ARG A 629 -0.69 -8.00 24.19
N GLU A 630 0.34 -7.39 24.77
CA GLU A 630 0.26 -6.01 25.24
C GLU A 630 0.09 -5.03 24.08
N MET A 631 0.84 -5.20 22.98
CA MET A 631 0.61 -4.40 21.77
C MET A 631 -0.83 -4.54 21.23
N MET A 632 -1.37 -5.77 21.20
CA MET A 632 -2.75 -6.01 20.79
C MET A 632 -3.75 -5.36 21.75
N ARG A 633 -3.51 -5.39 23.06
CA ARG A 633 -4.32 -4.68 24.05
C ARG A 633 -4.34 -3.17 23.79
N LEU A 634 -3.18 -2.57 23.49
CA LEU A 634 -3.06 -1.15 23.16
C LEU A 634 -3.86 -0.77 21.89
N TYR A 635 -3.78 -1.58 20.83
CA TYR A 635 -4.63 -1.36 19.65
C TYR A 635 -6.14 -1.44 19.96
N LEU A 636 -6.55 -2.39 20.81
CA LEU A 636 -7.95 -2.55 21.23
C LEU A 636 -8.42 -1.48 22.22
N ALA A 637 -7.50 -0.79 22.89
CA ALA A 637 -7.78 0.31 23.82
C ALA A 637 -7.82 1.69 23.16
N ASP A 638 -7.37 1.82 21.90
CA ASP A 638 -7.31 3.10 21.18
C ASP A 638 -8.70 3.80 21.12
N ASP A 639 -8.76 5.06 21.49
CA ASP A 639 -9.97 5.88 21.38
C ASP A 639 -9.71 7.24 20.70
N VAL A 640 -8.53 7.39 20.09
CA VAL A 640 -8.08 8.59 19.38
C VAL A 640 -8.12 8.39 17.86
N GLN A 641 -7.59 7.26 17.39
CA GLN A 641 -7.46 6.92 15.96
C GLN A 641 -8.38 5.78 15.54
N ALA A 642 -8.79 4.93 16.47
CA ALA A 642 -9.73 3.87 16.20
C ALA A 642 -11.11 4.41 15.78
N VAL A 643 -11.74 3.68 14.86
CA VAL A 643 -13.17 3.74 14.60
C VAL A 643 -13.71 2.32 14.64
N ASP A 644 -14.90 2.13 15.17
CA ASP A 644 -15.59 0.85 15.13
C ASP A 644 -16.40 0.76 13.83
N LEU A 645 -16.42 -0.43 13.22
CA LEU A 645 -17.22 -0.70 12.02
C LEU A 645 -18.57 -1.26 12.47
N ASN A 646 -19.67 -0.63 12.06
CA ASN A 646 -21.01 -1.10 12.40
C ASN A 646 -21.60 -2.04 11.33
N SER A 647 -22.82 -2.55 11.57
CA SER A 647 -23.55 -3.43 10.66
C SER A 647 -24.02 -2.77 9.35
N LYS A 648 -23.83 -1.45 9.19
CA LYS A 648 -24.14 -0.66 7.99
C LYS A 648 -22.89 -0.23 7.21
N LEU A 649 -21.71 -0.74 7.58
CA LEU A 649 -20.41 -0.42 6.98
C LEU A 649 -19.99 1.04 7.21
N GLU A 650 -20.46 1.65 8.29
CA GLU A 650 -20.10 3.01 8.70
C GLU A 650 -18.95 2.97 9.71
N ASN A 651 -18.09 4.00 9.66
CA ASN A 651 -17.01 4.19 10.62
C ASN A 651 -17.54 5.03 11.79
N GLU A 652 -17.74 4.41 12.96
CA GLU A 652 -18.19 5.08 14.17
C GLU A 652 -17.01 5.47 15.06
N VAL A 653 -16.95 6.72 15.49
CA VAL A 653 -15.91 7.17 16.43
C VAL A 653 -16.30 6.66 17.82
N PRO A 654 -15.45 5.87 18.51
CA PRO A 654 -15.75 5.39 19.85
C PRO A 654 -15.84 6.56 20.83
N LEU A 655 -16.54 6.35 21.95
CA LEU A 655 -16.52 7.30 23.06
C LEU A 655 -15.10 7.40 23.62
N ARG A 656 -14.60 8.63 23.72
CA ARG A 656 -13.30 8.89 24.35
C ARG A 656 -13.40 8.61 25.84
N SER A 657 -12.43 7.87 26.34
CA SER A 657 -12.22 7.70 27.77
C SER A 657 -11.67 8.98 28.41
N ASN A 658 -11.61 9.02 29.73
CA ASN A 658 -11.02 10.13 30.48
C ASN A 658 -9.50 10.26 30.22
N GLU A 659 -8.84 9.16 29.85
CA GLU A 659 -7.42 9.07 29.55
C GLU A 659 -7.24 8.61 28.09
N PRO A 660 -7.35 9.54 27.12
CA PRO A 660 -7.35 9.16 25.70
C PRO A 660 -6.04 8.47 25.31
N LEU A 661 -6.17 7.41 24.52
CA LEU A 661 -5.08 6.53 24.12
C LEU A 661 -4.99 6.48 22.58
N ASP A 662 -3.85 6.94 22.05
CA ASP A 662 -3.42 6.67 20.67
C ASP A 662 -2.52 5.42 20.68
N ALA A 663 -2.94 4.35 20.01
CA ALA A 663 -2.23 3.08 20.06
C ALA A 663 -0.81 3.18 19.53
N GLN A 664 -0.56 3.97 18.48
CA GLN A 664 0.77 4.07 17.90
C GLN A 664 1.73 4.79 18.86
N ALA A 665 1.26 5.85 19.53
CA ALA A 665 2.03 6.55 20.55
C ALA A 665 2.25 5.69 21.81
N ALA A 666 1.22 4.97 22.25
CA ALA A 666 1.29 4.08 23.40
C ALA A 666 2.24 2.90 23.16
N ILE A 667 2.20 2.30 21.96
CA ILE A 667 3.12 1.23 21.56
C ILE A 667 4.56 1.74 21.52
N TYR A 668 4.80 2.92 20.94
CA TYR A 668 6.14 3.52 20.95
C TYR A 668 6.67 3.69 22.38
N SER A 669 5.83 4.19 23.28
CA SER A 669 6.19 4.42 24.69
C SER A 669 6.44 3.09 25.44
N PHE A 670 5.59 2.09 25.21
CA PHE A 670 5.73 0.75 25.75
C PHE A 670 7.07 0.10 25.33
N LEU A 671 7.38 0.13 24.04
CA LEU A 671 8.64 -0.42 23.51
C LEU A 671 9.87 0.36 24.02
N ALA A 672 9.73 1.67 24.26
CA ALA A 672 10.80 2.48 24.84
C ALA A 672 11.05 2.12 26.32
N ALA A 673 9.99 1.90 27.10
CA ALA A 673 10.09 1.53 28.51
C ALA A 673 10.73 0.14 28.71
N ASN A 674 10.36 -0.85 27.89
CA ASN A 674 10.92 -2.21 27.96
C ASN A 674 12.45 -2.27 27.70
N LYS A 675 13.06 -1.20 27.17
CA LYS A 675 14.51 -1.09 27.02
C LYS A 675 15.23 -0.78 28.33
N SER A 676 14.54 -0.12 29.27
CA SER A 676 15.14 0.38 30.53
C SER A 676 15.23 -0.66 31.63
N THR A 677 14.52 -1.79 31.50
CA THR A 677 14.62 -2.94 32.38
C THR A 677 15.62 -3.93 31.77
N PRO A 678 16.78 -4.20 32.42
CA PRO A 678 17.60 -5.33 32.00
C PRO A 678 16.73 -6.58 32.10
N ARG A 679 16.65 -7.35 31.01
CA ARG A 679 16.10 -8.71 31.05
C ARG A 679 17.09 -9.57 31.85
N HIS A 680 17.10 -9.39 33.17
CA HIS A 680 17.89 -10.22 34.07
C HIS A 680 17.30 -11.62 34.06
N GLU A 681 18.17 -12.58 33.79
CA GLU A 681 17.98 -14.00 33.97
C GLU A 681 17.41 -14.26 35.36
N SER A 682 16.15 -14.68 35.45
CA SER A 682 15.68 -15.44 36.60
C SER A 682 16.06 -16.89 36.37
N ASN A 683 17.30 -17.25 36.72
CA ASN A 683 17.70 -18.63 37.01
C ASN A 683 17.14 -19.02 38.39
N PRO A 684 16.73 -20.27 38.62
CA PRO A 684 17.13 -20.95 39.84
C PRO A 684 18.61 -21.33 39.81
#